data_AF-A0A2Z4FHZ9-F1
#
_entry.id   AF-A0A2Z4FHZ9-F1
#
_cell.length_a   1.000
_cell.length_b   1.000
_cell.length_c   1.000
_cell.angle_alpha   90.00
_cell.angle_beta   90.00
_cell.angle_gamma   90.00
#
_symmetry.space_group_name_H-M   'P 1'
#
loop_
_entity.id
_entity.type
_entity.pdbx_description
1 polymer ?
#
loop_
_entity_poly.entity_id
_entity_poly.type
_entity_poly.pdbx_seq_one_letter_code
_entity_poly.pdbx_strand_id
1 'polypeptide(L)'
;MSIKAHRLYAAIRRQSGMISLGLLLISLGLPASATAQEAGAKPSATGAEIAGQRFQKTLILQEDNIKDRLKLTLSEEPLQTGDRGALNKRDWALTISSATGKKKLVFQDTFPAWATLEHYGYELQAERLRDGAHILLLTALPGINADTPPDAAQFQVAWIRENRKWRRVGTAKYSLLDGGSQFKIITPRGEHRLIRRRPNRSSNFCGVDTVQGKYSPIFEVYEPASDAFVNRVNIDALLDGAKSLTSEAADDDFNPPFLRTWSQWFAASSDRRGGSRQGATIRPLELGDQRFDTVWMEGAEGLGRGEFVSAQINDAIELSSVRIVTGLGTNEDTLAAFARPSQVLLALSDGSRFVVDLEDVPLESVNAGHGVVVKLPEPVKTNCMSVMLLESTPGQPIKSQPDWATETVVIAQITPYSSLHLANPEQTAKQIVARIASEPDGRTRARIAQMALALKTPLSKEVRRAASEGTPVERERIIALIGSLPSNEAASLLIDFLRHTDPGAPEYRAIKRALASLQQHASPGLIEYMRENSIQSPQKRVDLLRLIGRVASTDELVQLIDQLGQGTLAERNERIRALSAGKYPMIEPLLVHASENPGVVAGYDAIQALNLLGHRLHYRDQGELPRPELYKEILAAADKRRTRLRILELAKYFHVPGFVEIIQPKYISDPDPMTRRASVQALSRNPAPEARDILVAALKDESPDVRIAAIGALSERSDLAQDLEAVIEYSQTERWKAGLQRAFIILAKSSDPRAIQRFQTLFAEEPNSDTALLAARALRRAEGHLDAQIAERIIRDPSVNVALRLEMFNLLGLDISQSGEDFLLGIFRAQGWEQLFEDPKAQHIARQRVFMTLGRRRNLEARAAMLELAASSTSPEIQQISLRALAFYKDLELLETLEKIRETSEPKKQNLIDETITMIERRRTLERIKDGIDDVGD
;
A
#
# COMPACT_ATOMS: atom_id res chain seq x y z
N MET A 1 -0.49 -12.73 -17.42
CA MET A 1 -0.69 -12.80 -15.96
C MET A 1 -0.29 -11.46 -15.36
N SER A 2 -1.17 -10.46 -15.38
CA SER A 2 -1.05 -9.20 -14.63
C SER A 2 -2.26 -8.31 -14.92
N ILE A 3 -3.36 -8.44 -14.16
CA ILE A 3 -4.35 -7.37 -13.89
C ILE A 3 -5.03 -7.72 -12.56
N LYS A 4 -4.41 -7.38 -11.42
CA LYS A 4 -5.05 -7.35 -10.09
C LYS A 4 -4.42 -6.25 -9.24
N ALA A 5 -4.74 -4.99 -9.51
CA ALA A 5 -4.30 -3.88 -8.66
C ALA A 5 -5.20 -2.62 -8.72
N HIS A 6 -6.53 -2.74 -8.92
CA HIS A 6 -7.44 -1.59 -8.97
C HIS A 6 -8.73 -1.80 -8.16
N ARG A 7 -8.61 -2.20 -6.89
CA ARG A 7 -9.77 -2.27 -5.96
C ARG A 7 -9.44 -1.96 -4.48
N LEU A 8 -8.46 -1.10 -4.18
CA LEU A 8 -8.13 -0.78 -2.78
C LEU A 8 -7.84 0.70 -2.47
N TYR A 9 -8.55 1.64 -3.12
CA TYR A 9 -8.38 3.08 -2.83
C TYR A 9 -9.68 3.89 -2.62
N ALA A 10 -10.76 3.23 -2.18
CA ALA A 10 -12.07 3.88 -1.97
C ALA A 10 -12.66 3.72 -0.55
N ALA A 11 -11.83 3.53 0.47
CA ALA A 11 -12.30 3.48 1.85
C ALA A 11 -11.23 3.99 2.83
N ILE A 12 -11.06 5.31 2.93
CA ILE A 12 -10.60 6.10 4.11
C ILE A 12 -10.75 7.58 3.70
N ARG A 13 -11.97 8.13 3.81
CA ARG A 13 -12.21 9.59 3.85
C ARG A 13 -13.63 9.87 4.37
N ARG A 14 -13.92 9.39 5.57
CA ARG A 14 -15.04 9.86 6.40
C ARG A 14 -14.66 9.64 7.86
N GLN A 15 -14.00 10.63 8.46
CA GLN A 15 -13.98 10.95 9.91
C GLN A 15 -12.74 11.79 10.22
N SER A 16 -12.84 13.12 10.12
CA SER A 16 -12.27 14.08 11.08
C SER A 16 -12.76 15.48 10.69
N GLY A 17 -13.89 15.88 11.26
CA GLY A 17 -14.34 17.27 11.28
C GLY A 17 -14.12 17.82 12.68
N MET A 18 -13.71 19.09 12.72
CA MET A 18 -13.63 19.97 13.90
C MET A 18 -12.54 19.67 14.93
N ILE A 19 -11.55 20.57 15.00
CA ILE A 19 -11.19 21.41 16.17
C ILE A 19 -10.07 22.35 15.70
N SER A 20 -10.33 23.66 15.68
CA SER A 20 -9.31 24.67 15.99
C SER A 20 -9.98 26.02 16.25
N LEU A 21 -10.02 26.33 17.55
CA LEU A 21 -10.29 27.60 18.19
C LEU A 21 -9.36 28.71 17.66
N GLY A 22 -9.86 29.94 17.62
CA GLY A 22 -9.07 31.13 17.35
C GLY A 22 -8.20 31.57 18.54
N LEU A 23 -7.10 32.25 18.22
CA LEU A 23 -6.37 33.18 19.11
C LEU A 23 -5.49 34.05 18.19
N LEU A 24 -5.93 35.26 17.86
CA LEU A 24 -5.68 36.54 18.53
C LEU A 24 -4.22 37.02 18.43
N LEU A 25 -4.07 38.04 17.56
CA LEU A 25 -2.94 38.94 17.42
C LEU A 25 -2.55 39.57 18.76
N ILE A 26 -1.27 39.45 19.14
CA ILE A 26 -0.63 40.35 20.10
C ILE A 26 0.71 40.79 19.53
N SER A 27 0.73 42.04 19.08
CA SER A 27 1.90 42.88 18.84
C SER A 27 2.49 43.34 20.17
N LEU A 28 3.77 43.06 20.43
CA LEU A 28 4.59 43.81 21.37
C LEU A 28 6.01 43.93 20.79
N GLY A 29 6.43 45.18 20.59
CA GLY A 29 7.74 45.53 20.04
C GLY A 29 8.82 45.68 21.11
N LEU A 30 10.04 45.93 20.61
CA LEU A 30 11.19 46.68 21.17
C LEU A 30 12.42 46.35 20.28
N PRO A 31 13.50 47.14 20.30
CA PRO A 31 13.64 48.51 19.81
C PRO A 31 14.68 48.61 18.67
N ALA A 32 14.65 49.74 17.97
CA ALA A 32 15.66 50.12 16.99
C ALA A 32 17.03 50.34 17.65
N SER A 33 18.09 49.89 16.99
CA SER A 33 19.40 50.55 17.06
C SER A 33 20.24 50.31 15.79
N ALA A 34 20.78 51.43 15.31
CA ALA A 34 21.94 51.63 14.44
C ALA A 34 21.87 51.16 12.97
N THR A 35 21.41 52.12 12.16
CA THR A 35 21.71 52.36 10.75
C THR A 35 23.15 52.04 10.32
N ALA A 36 23.28 51.30 9.21
CA ALA A 36 24.40 51.42 8.27
C ALA A 36 23.84 51.42 6.84
N GLN A 37 23.71 52.64 6.30
CA GLN A 37 23.58 53.03 4.88
C GLN A 37 23.50 51.90 3.83
N GLU A 38 22.28 51.62 3.37
CA GLU A 38 22.03 51.02 2.06
C GLU A 38 22.31 52.07 0.97
N ALA A 39 23.40 51.88 0.22
CA ALA A 39 23.55 52.49 -1.09
C ALA A 39 22.59 51.76 -2.05
N GLY A 40 21.49 52.44 -2.41
CA GLY A 40 20.50 51.91 -3.34
C GLY A 40 21.12 51.53 -4.68
N ALA A 41 20.95 50.27 -5.05
CA ALA A 41 21.08 49.81 -6.43
C ALA A 41 19.70 49.31 -6.88
N LYS A 42 19.00 50.15 -7.65
CA LYS A 42 17.88 49.70 -8.48
C LYS A 42 18.36 48.53 -9.37
N PRO A 43 17.53 47.50 -9.61
CA PRO A 43 17.86 46.46 -10.57
C PRO A 43 17.86 47.09 -11.97
N SER A 44 19.05 47.27 -12.55
CA SER A 44 19.15 47.63 -13.96
C SER A 44 18.74 46.42 -14.80
N ALA A 45 17.52 46.44 -15.29
CA ALA A 45 17.13 45.69 -16.47
C ALA A 45 18.01 46.15 -17.63
N THR A 46 18.98 45.35 -18.04
CA THR A 46 19.65 45.41 -19.36
C THR A 46 20.61 44.22 -19.49
N GLY A 47 20.06 43.10 -19.96
CA GLY A 47 20.83 41.97 -20.44
C GLY A 47 19.87 41.09 -21.21
N ALA A 48 19.91 41.17 -22.54
CA ALA A 48 19.14 40.28 -23.40
C ALA A 48 19.36 38.83 -22.94
N GLU A 49 18.28 38.11 -22.61
CA GLU A 49 18.35 36.68 -22.35
C GLU A 49 18.92 36.00 -23.60
N ILE A 50 20.18 35.55 -23.51
CA ILE A 50 20.77 34.71 -24.53
C ILE A 50 20.06 33.36 -24.39
N ALA A 51 19.35 32.94 -25.44
CA ALA A 51 18.66 31.66 -25.48
C ALA A 51 19.59 30.52 -25.01
N GLY A 52 19.18 29.77 -23.99
CA GLY A 52 19.96 28.69 -23.40
C GLY A 52 20.88 29.09 -22.24
N GLN A 53 20.86 30.32 -21.71
CA GLN A 53 21.66 30.73 -20.54
C GLN A 53 20.78 31.14 -19.35
N ARG A 54 20.98 30.53 -18.17
CA ARG A 54 20.14 30.76 -16.96
C ARG A 54 20.81 31.58 -15.86
N PHE A 55 22.13 31.60 -15.78
CA PHE A 55 22.85 32.34 -14.75
C PHE A 55 24.21 32.80 -15.26
N GLN A 56 24.62 34.01 -14.89
CA GLN A 56 25.96 34.53 -15.15
C GLN A 56 26.41 35.49 -14.07
N LYS A 57 27.57 35.26 -13.46
CA LYS A 57 28.14 36.16 -12.45
C LYS A 57 29.65 36.24 -12.58
N THR A 58 30.19 37.44 -12.38
CA THR A 58 31.64 37.67 -12.34
C THR A 58 32.08 37.79 -10.89
N LEU A 59 33.17 37.12 -10.52
CA LEU A 59 33.76 37.15 -9.19
C LEU A 59 35.26 37.40 -9.26
N ILE A 60 35.85 37.95 -8.21
CA ILE A 60 37.28 38.21 -8.10
C ILE A 60 37.82 37.40 -6.93
N LEU A 61 38.78 36.50 -7.19
CA LEU A 61 39.51 35.76 -6.15
C LEU A 61 40.90 36.37 -6.00
N GLN A 62 41.36 36.53 -4.76
CA GLN A 62 42.66 37.14 -4.45
C GLN A 62 43.55 36.14 -3.70
N GLU A 63 44.63 35.68 -4.35
CA GLU A 63 45.64 34.79 -3.76
C GLU A 63 47.02 35.48 -3.84
N ASP A 64 47.66 35.72 -2.69
CA ASP A 64 49.09 36.04 -2.52
C ASP A 64 49.74 36.85 -3.68
N ASN A 65 49.12 38.01 -4.00
CA ASN A 65 49.44 39.02 -5.05
C ASN A 65 48.81 38.86 -6.46
N ILE A 66 47.91 37.92 -6.68
CA ILE A 66 47.20 37.72 -7.96
C ILE A 66 45.70 37.93 -7.77
N LYS A 67 45.10 38.83 -8.57
CA LYS A 67 43.65 39.04 -8.66
C LYS A 67 43.10 38.36 -9.91
N ASP A 68 42.45 37.21 -9.73
CA ASP A 68 41.80 36.50 -10.82
C ASP A 68 40.34 36.92 -10.94
N ARG A 69 40.02 37.60 -12.04
CA ARG A 69 38.64 37.93 -12.40
C ARG A 69 38.06 36.76 -13.20
N LEU A 70 37.10 36.06 -12.61
CA LEU A 70 36.46 34.87 -13.16
C LEU A 70 35.01 35.14 -13.51
N LYS A 71 34.55 34.52 -14.59
CA LYS A 71 33.16 34.58 -15.06
C LYS A 71 32.55 33.20 -15.01
N LEU A 72 31.53 33.03 -14.16
CA LEU A 72 30.75 31.81 -13.98
C LEU A 72 29.47 31.91 -14.81
N THR A 73 29.20 30.91 -15.66
CA THR A 73 28.04 30.88 -16.57
C THR A 73 27.36 29.52 -16.50
N LEU A 74 26.03 29.50 -16.34
CA LEU A 74 25.19 28.30 -16.43
C LEU A 74 24.39 28.34 -17.73
N SER A 75 24.66 27.40 -18.62
CA SER A 75 24.05 27.33 -19.94
C SER A 75 23.74 25.90 -20.37
N GLU A 76 22.75 25.74 -21.23
CA GLU A 76 22.37 24.49 -21.88
C GLU A 76 23.50 24.02 -22.82
N GLU A 77 23.91 22.76 -22.73
CA GLU A 77 24.86 22.21 -23.69
C GLU A 77 24.17 21.97 -25.05
N PRO A 78 24.81 22.31 -26.18
CA PRO A 78 24.29 21.97 -27.49
C PRO A 78 24.31 20.44 -27.68
N LEU A 79 23.16 19.87 -28.06
CA LEU A 79 23.01 18.45 -28.40
C LEU A 79 24.09 18.02 -29.39
N GLN A 80 24.99 17.11 -28.99
CA GLN A 80 25.89 16.46 -29.92
C GLN A 80 25.07 15.53 -30.83
N THR A 81 25.09 15.83 -32.13
CA THR A 81 24.45 15.03 -33.19
C THR A 81 25.24 13.74 -33.37
N GLY A 82 24.84 12.68 -32.67
CA GLY A 82 25.50 11.37 -32.82
C GLY A 82 24.85 10.17 -32.15
N ASP A 83 24.08 10.32 -31.07
CA ASP A 83 23.65 9.17 -30.27
C ASP A 83 22.12 8.99 -30.28
N ARG A 84 21.63 7.99 -31.02
CA ARG A 84 20.19 7.67 -31.23
C ARG A 84 19.52 6.96 -30.04
N GLY A 85 20.01 7.18 -28.81
CA GLY A 85 19.49 6.55 -27.58
C GLY A 85 19.09 7.49 -26.45
N ALA A 86 19.28 8.82 -26.58
CA ALA A 86 19.08 9.77 -25.47
C ALA A 86 18.06 10.86 -25.81
N LEU A 87 16.79 10.50 -26.00
CA LEU A 87 15.71 11.49 -26.03
C LEU A 87 15.30 11.83 -24.59
N ASN A 88 15.54 13.10 -24.20
CA ASN A 88 15.11 13.81 -22.97
C ASN A 88 16.10 13.94 -21.78
N LYS A 89 17.40 14.14 -22.01
CA LYS A 89 18.24 14.88 -21.04
C LYS A 89 18.88 16.09 -21.71
N ARG A 90 18.36 17.28 -21.41
CA ARG A 90 19.09 18.53 -21.63
C ARG A 90 20.12 18.63 -20.51
N ASP A 91 21.39 18.37 -20.82
CA ASP A 91 22.45 18.55 -19.83
C ASP A 91 22.85 20.03 -19.76
N TRP A 92 22.90 20.56 -18.54
CA TRP A 92 23.28 21.95 -18.29
C TRP A 92 24.73 22.00 -17.81
N ALA A 93 25.54 22.83 -18.45
CA ALA A 93 26.94 23.03 -18.08
C ALA A 93 27.10 24.31 -17.26
N LEU A 94 27.81 24.18 -16.14
CA LEU A 94 28.36 25.28 -15.40
C LEU A 94 29.82 25.49 -15.82
N THR A 95 30.12 26.64 -16.41
CA THR A 95 31.46 26.97 -16.90
C THR A 95 32.07 28.14 -16.12
N ILE A 96 33.33 28.00 -15.73
CA ILE A 96 34.15 29.07 -15.15
C ILE A 96 35.19 29.46 -16.20
N SER A 97 35.24 30.73 -16.55
CA SER A 97 36.17 31.27 -17.56
C SER A 97 36.93 32.48 -17.03
N SER A 98 38.13 32.73 -17.55
CA SER A 98 38.87 33.96 -17.25
C SER A 98 38.18 35.16 -17.91
N ALA A 99 37.99 36.25 -17.17
CA ALA A 99 37.35 37.47 -17.66
C ALA A 99 38.30 38.38 -18.48
N THR A 100 39.60 38.07 -18.54
CA THR A 100 40.65 38.96 -19.11
C THR A 100 41.21 38.50 -20.46
N GLY A 101 40.69 37.44 -21.09
CA GLY A 101 41.17 36.96 -22.40
C GLY A 101 40.12 36.25 -23.25
N LYS A 102 40.41 36.08 -24.56
CA LYS A 102 39.60 35.28 -25.51
C LYS A 102 39.47 33.84 -24.98
N LYS A 103 38.30 33.52 -24.41
CA LYS A 103 37.81 32.18 -23.95
C LYS A 103 38.91 31.14 -23.66
N LYS A 104 39.53 31.21 -22.47
CA LYS A 104 40.17 30.04 -21.85
C LYS A 104 39.21 29.51 -20.78
N LEU A 105 38.48 28.44 -21.10
CA LEU A 105 37.70 27.68 -20.12
C LEU A 105 38.64 27.24 -18.99
N VAL A 106 38.28 27.54 -17.75
CA VAL A 106 39.09 27.24 -16.55
C VAL A 106 38.58 25.97 -15.88
N PHE A 107 37.26 25.79 -15.82
CA PHE A 107 36.60 24.64 -15.20
C PHE A 107 35.19 24.49 -15.77
N GLN A 108 34.71 23.24 -15.88
CA GLN A 108 33.35 22.90 -16.29
C GLN A 108 32.82 21.79 -15.38
N ASP A 109 31.55 21.90 -14.99
CA ASP A 109 30.83 20.90 -14.20
C ASP A 109 29.39 20.78 -14.70
N THR A 110 28.74 19.66 -14.40
CA THR A 110 27.34 19.40 -14.75
C THR A 110 26.38 19.96 -13.71
N PHE A 111 25.25 20.47 -14.17
CA PHE A 111 24.17 21.00 -13.34
C PHE A 111 22.84 20.31 -13.71
N PRO A 112 22.00 19.92 -12.74
CA PRO A 112 20.79 19.17 -13.04
C PRO A 112 19.70 20.04 -13.67
N ALA A 113 19.11 19.56 -14.77
CA ALA A 113 18.09 20.26 -15.56
C ALA A 113 16.83 20.67 -14.76
N TRP A 114 16.46 19.90 -13.73
CA TRP A 114 15.30 20.26 -12.90
C TRP A 114 15.57 21.49 -12.02
N ALA A 115 16.82 21.75 -11.66
CA ALA A 115 17.21 22.93 -10.89
C ALA A 115 17.47 24.17 -11.80
N THR A 116 17.11 24.07 -13.08
CA THR A 116 17.21 25.16 -14.07
C THR A 116 15.87 25.55 -14.69
N LEU A 117 14.76 25.10 -14.10
CA LEU A 117 13.40 25.51 -14.45
C LEU A 117 13.17 26.99 -14.11
N GLU A 118 12.18 27.61 -14.75
CA GLU A 118 11.96 29.06 -14.68
C GLU A 118 11.70 29.61 -13.28
N HIS A 119 11.17 28.78 -12.38
CA HIS A 119 10.90 29.17 -10.99
C HIS A 119 12.15 29.18 -10.09
N TYR A 120 13.34 28.80 -10.58
CA TYR A 120 14.59 28.83 -9.81
C TYR A 120 15.37 30.14 -10.00
N GLY A 121 15.80 30.74 -8.88
CA GLY A 121 16.84 31.77 -8.83
C GLY A 121 18.17 31.21 -8.32
N TYR A 122 19.27 31.96 -8.47
CA TYR A 122 20.61 31.49 -8.12
C TYR A 122 21.39 32.47 -7.25
N GLU A 123 22.03 31.95 -6.20
CA GLU A 123 22.94 32.67 -5.32
C GLU A 123 24.33 32.06 -5.38
N LEU A 124 25.37 32.91 -5.39
CA LEU A 124 26.76 32.49 -5.43
C LEU A 124 27.52 33.19 -4.31
N GLN A 125 28.14 32.38 -3.44
CA GLN A 125 29.01 32.81 -2.35
C GLN A 125 30.44 32.34 -2.63
N ALA A 126 31.42 33.18 -2.30
CA ALA A 126 32.84 32.87 -2.46
C ALA A 126 33.62 33.39 -1.24
N GLU A 127 34.32 32.52 -0.53
CA GLU A 127 35.04 32.87 0.70
C GLU A 127 36.44 32.24 0.73
N ARG A 128 37.39 32.88 1.41
CA ARG A 128 38.75 32.35 1.61
C ARG A 128 38.82 31.55 2.91
N LEU A 129 39.30 30.32 2.84
CA LEU A 129 39.55 29.44 3.98
C LEU A 129 40.90 29.77 4.64
N ARG A 130 41.08 29.33 5.89
CA ARG A 130 42.31 29.55 6.68
C ARG A 130 43.58 29.07 5.95
N ASP A 131 43.47 27.97 5.23
CA ASP A 131 44.60 27.29 4.58
C ASP A 131 44.96 27.90 3.21
N GLY A 132 44.37 29.06 2.87
CA GLY A 132 44.62 29.79 1.63
C GLY A 132 43.70 29.42 0.46
N ALA A 133 43.00 28.28 0.53
CA ALA A 133 42.05 27.84 -0.48
C ALA A 133 40.78 28.71 -0.52
N HIS A 134 40.13 28.80 -1.68
CA HIS A 134 38.86 29.51 -1.85
C HIS A 134 37.71 28.52 -2.00
N ILE A 135 36.64 28.70 -1.23
CA ILE A 135 35.39 27.97 -1.42
C ILE A 135 34.42 28.77 -2.27
N LEU A 136 33.74 28.08 -3.19
CA LEU A 136 32.67 28.61 -4.00
C LEU A 136 31.41 27.77 -3.79
N LEU A 137 30.30 28.40 -3.39
CA LEU A 137 29.02 27.75 -3.17
C LEU A 137 27.96 28.37 -4.07
N LEU A 138 27.47 27.60 -5.04
CA LEU A 138 26.32 27.97 -5.89
C LEU A 138 25.06 27.31 -5.34
N THR A 139 24.01 28.10 -5.16
CA THR A 139 22.72 27.67 -4.65
C THR A 139 21.62 28.02 -5.65
N ALA A 140 20.84 27.02 -6.09
CA ALA A 140 19.58 27.22 -6.81
C ALA A 140 18.41 27.19 -5.81
N LEU A 141 17.65 28.27 -5.76
CA LEU A 141 16.55 28.53 -4.82
C LEU A 141 15.21 28.58 -5.57
N PRO A 142 14.24 27.73 -5.20
CA PRO A 142 12.92 27.74 -5.82
C PRO A 142 12.10 28.95 -5.29
N GLY A 143 11.29 29.58 -6.15
CA GLY A 143 10.35 30.65 -5.76
C GLY A 143 10.86 32.08 -5.85
N ILE A 144 12.08 32.29 -6.33
CA ILE A 144 12.61 33.65 -6.52
C ILE A 144 12.03 34.32 -7.78
N ASN A 145 11.70 33.53 -8.81
CA ASN A 145 11.39 34.04 -10.15
C ASN A 145 9.97 33.74 -10.66
N ALA A 146 9.20 32.85 -10.02
CA ALA A 146 7.81 32.50 -10.41
C ALA A 146 7.07 31.68 -9.32
N ASP A 147 5.76 31.43 -9.54
CA ASP A 147 4.97 30.48 -8.76
C ASP A 147 5.61 29.08 -8.76
N THR A 148 5.79 28.52 -7.56
CA THR A 148 6.64 27.36 -7.34
C THR A 148 5.84 26.18 -6.77
N PRO A 149 6.05 24.95 -7.27
CA PRO A 149 5.44 23.75 -6.68
C PRO A 149 5.85 23.58 -5.20
N PRO A 150 4.92 23.17 -4.30
CA PRO A 150 5.22 23.04 -2.87
C PRO A 150 6.28 21.97 -2.54
N ASP A 151 6.60 21.07 -3.47
CA ASP A 151 7.64 20.03 -3.39
C ASP A 151 8.98 20.43 -4.03
N ALA A 152 9.10 21.65 -4.57
CA ALA A 152 10.34 22.11 -5.19
C ALA A 152 11.49 22.19 -4.16
N ALA A 153 12.62 21.56 -4.48
CA ALA A 153 13.77 21.47 -3.59
C ALA A 153 14.86 22.49 -3.96
N GLN A 154 15.52 23.06 -2.96
CA GLN A 154 16.79 23.78 -3.12
C GLN A 154 17.90 22.82 -3.54
N PHE A 155 18.77 23.25 -4.44
CA PHE A 155 19.97 22.51 -4.86
C PHE A 155 21.23 23.34 -4.65
N GLN A 156 22.30 22.73 -4.14
CA GLN A 156 23.56 23.39 -3.84
C GLN A 156 24.74 22.58 -4.38
N VAL A 157 25.75 23.28 -4.89
CA VAL A 157 27.02 22.69 -5.30
C VAL A 157 28.15 23.53 -4.74
N ALA A 158 29.11 22.86 -4.10
CA ALA A 158 30.29 23.48 -3.53
C ALA A 158 31.56 23.03 -4.28
N TRP A 159 32.45 23.98 -4.55
CA TRP A 159 33.77 23.74 -5.10
C TRP A 159 34.83 24.39 -4.23
N ILE A 160 36.02 23.80 -4.22
CA ILE A 160 37.21 24.39 -3.64
C ILE A 160 38.22 24.68 -4.74
N ARG A 161 38.91 25.80 -4.59
CA ARG A 161 40.02 26.20 -5.44
C ARG A 161 41.28 26.31 -4.59
N GLU A 162 42.30 25.57 -4.97
CA GLU A 162 43.62 25.59 -4.32
C GLU A 162 44.70 25.53 -5.41
N ASN A 163 45.71 26.40 -5.35
CA ASN A 163 46.82 26.43 -6.32
C ASN A 163 46.35 26.44 -7.79
N ARG A 164 45.31 27.22 -8.10
CA ARG A 164 44.63 27.29 -9.43
C ARG A 164 43.91 26.01 -9.88
N LYS A 165 43.90 24.94 -9.09
CA LYS A 165 43.11 23.73 -9.38
C LYS A 165 41.72 23.86 -8.76
N TRP A 166 40.71 23.49 -9.53
CA TRP A 166 39.31 23.43 -9.08
C TRP A 166 38.93 22.00 -8.78
N ARG A 167 38.20 21.79 -7.70
CA ARG A 167 37.67 20.48 -7.34
C ARG A 167 36.28 20.61 -6.73
N ARG A 168 35.38 19.69 -7.10
CA ARG A 168 34.03 19.62 -6.54
C ARG A 168 34.08 18.97 -5.17
N VAL A 169 33.55 19.67 -4.17
CA VAL A 169 33.43 19.17 -2.78
C VAL A 169 32.19 18.30 -2.63
N GLY A 170 31.09 18.66 -3.29
CA GLY A 170 29.89 17.83 -3.33
C GLY A 170 28.63 18.60 -3.70
N THR A 171 27.49 17.94 -3.52
CA THR A 171 26.15 18.51 -3.73
C THR A 171 25.26 18.32 -2.52
N ALA A 172 24.31 19.24 -2.34
CA ALA A 172 23.29 19.15 -1.31
C ALA A 172 21.91 19.47 -1.90
N LYS A 173 20.87 18.78 -1.41
CA LYS A 173 19.48 18.94 -1.84
C LYS A 173 18.59 19.00 -0.60
N TYR A 174 17.72 20.00 -0.53
CA TYR A 174 16.85 20.24 0.62
C TYR A 174 15.46 20.73 0.20
N SER A 175 14.39 20.16 0.76
CA SER A 175 13.02 20.69 0.66
C SER A 175 12.42 20.89 2.05
N LEU A 176 11.43 21.80 2.17
CA LEU A 176 10.71 22.01 3.43
C LEU A 176 9.84 20.80 3.83
N LEU A 177 9.40 19.99 2.85
CA LEU A 177 8.54 18.82 3.06
C LEU A 177 9.34 17.56 3.42
N ASP A 178 10.40 17.26 2.66
CA ASP A 178 11.16 16.00 2.78
C ASP A 178 12.46 16.16 3.60
N GLY A 179 12.84 17.41 3.90
CA GLY A 179 14.15 17.72 4.45
C GLY A 179 15.26 17.50 3.42
N GLY A 180 16.43 17.06 3.88
CA GLY A 180 17.61 16.78 3.05
C GLY A 180 18.87 17.45 3.57
N SER A 181 19.95 17.40 2.78
CA SER A 181 21.22 18.00 3.16
C SER A 181 21.33 19.45 2.71
N GLN A 182 22.02 20.28 3.48
CA GLN A 182 22.34 21.68 3.13
C GLN A 182 23.80 21.98 3.39
N PHE A 183 24.44 22.71 2.49
CA PHE A 183 25.73 23.34 2.72
C PHE A 183 25.55 24.74 3.27
N LYS A 184 26.40 25.11 4.23
CA LYS A 184 26.52 26.48 4.73
C LYS A 184 27.99 26.83 4.94
N ILE A 185 28.36 28.07 4.63
CA ILE A 185 29.63 28.64 5.06
C ILE A 185 29.38 29.34 6.39
N ILE A 186 30.11 28.93 7.42
CA ILE A 186 30.06 29.54 8.75
C ILE A 186 31.42 30.20 9.04
N THR A 187 31.42 31.22 9.91
CA THR A 187 32.64 31.95 10.29
C THR A 187 32.89 31.85 11.81
N PRO A 188 33.07 30.65 12.39
CA PRO A 188 33.38 30.51 13.80
C PRO A 188 34.72 31.20 14.12
N ARG A 189 34.70 32.13 15.08
CA ARG A 189 35.89 32.86 15.56
C ARG A 189 36.71 33.55 14.43
N GLY A 190 36.03 34.00 13.37
CA GLY A 190 36.67 34.72 12.26
C GLY A 190 37.22 33.84 11.12
N GLU A 191 37.10 32.52 11.21
CA GLU A 191 37.58 31.59 10.17
C GLU A 191 36.42 31.01 9.37
N HIS A 192 36.42 31.17 8.04
CA HIS A 192 35.40 30.57 7.18
C HIS A 192 35.56 29.05 7.09
N ARG A 193 34.46 28.32 7.24
CA ARG A 193 34.40 26.86 7.13
C ARG A 193 33.13 26.42 6.40
N LEU A 194 33.23 25.39 5.57
CA LEU A 194 32.08 24.74 4.96
C LEU A 194 31.54 23.65 5.88
N ILE A 195 30.25 23.69 6.16
CA ILE A 195 29.55 22.64 6.89
C ILE A 195 28.47 21.99 6.03
N ARG A 196 28.24 20.69 6.23
CA ARG A 196 27.11 19.93 5.68
C ARG A 196 26.14 19.58 6.81
N ARG A 197 24.89 19.99 6.66
CA ARG A 197 23.77 19.63 7.53
C ARG A 197 23.00 18.47 6.91
N ARG A 198 22.45 17.58 7.74
CA ARG A 198 21.45 16.55 7.38
C ARG A 198 20.20 16.73 8.24
N PRO A 199 19.02 16.24 7.85
CA PRO A 199 17.84 16.34 8.70
C PRO A 199 18.03 15.47 9.96
N ASN A 200 17.58 15.96 11.11
CA ASN A 200 17.78 15.34 12.42
C ASN A 200 17.16 13.94 12.58
N ARG A 201 16.27 13.51 11.67
CA ARG A 201 15.70 12.15 11.69
C ARG A 201 16.74 11.04 11.46
N SER A 202 17.97 11.41 11.08
CA SER A 202 19.12 10.50 10.99
C SER A 202 20.34 11.04 11.75
N SER A 203 20.17 11.76 12.87
CA SER A 203 21.32 11.95 13.76
C SER A 203 21.68 10.59 14.35
N ASN A 204 22.90 10.15 14.11
CA ASN A 204 23.39 8.92 14.71
C ASN A 204 23.54 9.01 16.23
N PHE A 205 23.29 10.18 16.83
CA PHE A 205 23.27 10.45 18.26
C PHE A 205 21.85 10.86 18.70
N CYS A 206 21.41 10.37 19.85
CA CYS A 206 20.06 10.57 20.38
C CYS A 206 19.99 11.87 21.21
N GLY A 207 18.80 12.48 21.31
CA GLY A 207 18.58 13.65 22.21
C GLY A 207 19.07 14.99 21.67
N VAL A 208 19.41 15.07 20.38
CA VAL A 208 19.88 16.31 19.71
C VAL A 208 18.76 17.32 19.47
N ASP A 209 17.53 16.83 19.26
CA ASP A 209 16.37 17.62 18.82
C ASP A 209 15.86 18.60 19.87
N THR A 210 16.20 18.39 21.14
CA THR A 210 15.74 19.21 22.27
C THR A 210 16.72 20.31 22.65
N VAL A 211 17.89 20.39 22.01
CA VAL A 211 18.90 21.42 22.27
C VAL A 211 18.48 22.74 21.60
N GLN A 212 18.23 23.78 22.40
CA GLN A 212 17.88 25.10 21.88
C GLN A 212 19.12 25.77 21.26
N GLY A 213 19.12 25.97 19.94
CA GLY A 213 20.22 26.65 19.25
C GLY A 213 19.92 26.95 17.79
N LYS A 214 20.60 27.95 17.23
CA LYS A 214 20.52 28.30 15.79
C LYS A 214 21.09 27.19 14.88
N TYR A 215 21.87 26.25 15.45
CA TYR A 215 22.58 25.19 14.74
C TYR A 215 22.44 23.85 15.49
N SER A 216 22.41 22.73 14.75
CA SER A 216 22.51 21.39 15.36
C SER A 216 23.88 21.22 16.02
N PRO A 217 23.98 20.65 17.22
CA PRO A 217 25.25 20.42 17.90
C PRO A 217 26.12 19.35 17.24
N ILE A 218 25.59 18.56 16.29
CA ILE A 218 26.37 17.60 15.50
C ILE A 218 26.31 18.01 14.03
N PHE A 219 27.47 18.27 13.44
CA PHE A 219 27.58 18.74 12.06
C PHE A 219 28.86 18.22 11.41
N GLU A 220 28.82 18.09 10.09
CA GLU A 220 29.98 17.69 9.31
C GLU A 220 30.73 18.94 8.84
N VAL A 221 32.01 19.08 9.16
CA VAL A 221 32.89 20.15 8.68
C VAL A 221 33.75 19.61 7.55
N TYR A 222 33.82 20.33 6.43
CA TYR A 222 34.74 20.00 5.36
C TYR A 222 36.18 20.34 5.75
N GLU A 223 37.07 19.37 5.61
CA GLU A 223 38.49 19.51 5.90
C GLU A 223 39.29 19.42 4.58
N PRO A 224 39.97 20.50 4.15
CA PRO A 224 40.67 20.54 2.87
C PRO A 224 41.78 19.49 2.73
N ALA A 225 42.53 19.22 3.82
CA ALA A 225 43.67 18.31 3.81
C ALA A 225 43.28 16.84 3.54
N SER A 226 42.15 16.40 4.10
CA SER A 226 41.63 15.03 3.94
C SER A 226 40.62 14.88 2.81
N ASP A 227 40.28 16.01 2.16
CA ASP A 227 39.22 16.12 1.16
C ASP A 227 37.89 15.47 1.58
N ALA A 228 37.51 15.67 2.84
CA ALA A 228 36.41 14.95 3.44
C ALA A 228 35.57 15.80 4.37
N PHE A 229 34.33 15.36 4.59
CA PHE A 229 33.48 15.86 5.65
C PHE A 229 33.74 15.06 6.93
N VAL A 230 34.20 15.73 7.97
CA VAL A 230 34.52 15.15 9.28
C VAL A 230 33.43 15.54 10.28
N ASN A 231 32.94 14.57 11.07
CA ASN A 231 31.98 14.85 12.12
C ASN A 231 32.63 15.72 13.20
N ARG A 232 31.95 16.82 13.57
CA ARG A 232 32.31 17.66 14.72
C ARG A 232 31.10 17.77 15.63
N VAL A 233 31.38 17.73 16.94
CA VAL A 233 30.38 17.79 17.99
C VAL A 233 30.61 19.05 18.82
N ASN A 234 29.56 19.85 19.00
CA ASN A 234 29.53 20.95 19.95
C ASN A 234 29.12 20.40 21.32
N ILE A 235 30.11 19.93 22.08
CA ILE A 235 29.91 19.29 23.38
C ILE A 235 29.26 20.27 24.37
N ASP A 236 29.68 21.53 24.40
CA ASP A 236 29.14 22.54 25.32
C ASP A 236 27.62 22.70 25.16
N ALA A 237 27.13 22.69 23.92
CA ALA A 237 25.69 22.74 23.64
C ALA A 237 24.95 21.45 24.07
N LEU A 238 25.62 20.29 24.01
CA LEU A 238 25.05 19.02 24.48
C LEU A 238 25.03 18.91 26.01
N LEU A 239 25.99 19.55 26.69
CA LEU A 239 26.05 19.60 28.15
C LEU A 239 25.07 20.62 28.75
N ASP A 240 24.66 21.62 27.97
CA ASP A 240 23.68 22.61 28.43
C ASP A 240 22.34 21.96 28.84
N GLY A 241 22.00 22.11 30.12
CA GLY A 241 20.82 21.51 30.75
C GLY A 241 20.94 20.00 31.07
N ALA A 242 22.11 19.37 30.90
CA ALA A 242 22.33 17.99 31.30
C ALA A 242 22.41 17.85 32.84
N LYS A 243 21.81 16.80 33.40
CA LYS A 243 21.83 16.52 34.84
C LYS A 243 23.04 15.64 35.21
N SER A 244 23.60 15.80 36.40
CA SER A 244 24.68 14.92 36.88
C SER A 244 24.13 13.64 37.51
N LEU A 245 24.77 12.51 37.22
CA LEU A 245 24.56 11.20 37.83
C LEU A 245 25.92 10.59 38.19
N THR A 246 25.93 9.67 39.13
CA THR A 246 27.09 8.84 39.46
C THR A 246 26.78 7.38 39.15
N SER A 247 27.77 6.62 38.74
CA SER A 247 27.65 5.16 38.64
C SER A 247 27.87 4.49 40.00
N GLU A 248 27.35 3.28 40.17
CA GLU A 248 27.65 2.40 41.30
C GLU A 248 28.29 1.12 40.74
N ALA A 249 29.20 0.47 41.49
CA ALA A 249 29.67 -0.87 41.16
C ALA A 249 28.49 -1.84 40.95
N ALA A 250 28.54 -2.67 39.92
CA ALA A 250 27.51 -3.68 39.68
C ALA A 250 27.61 -4.81 40.73
N ASP A 251 26.46 -5.24 41.27
CA ASP A 251 26.36 -6.38 42.18
C ASP A 251 26.84 -7.68 41.52
N ASP A 252 27.28 -8.65 42.35
CA ASP A 252 27.85 -9.92 41.89
C ASP A 252 26.85 -10.84 41.16
N ASP A 253 25.55 -10.55 41.22
CA ASP A 253 24.48 -11.32 40.59
C ASP A 253 24.12 -10.79 39.18
N PHE A 254 25.14 -10.58 38.33
CA PHE A 254 24.90 -10.11 36.96
C PHE A 254 24.10 -11.14 36.14
N ASN A 255 22.91 -10.73 35.67
CA ASN A 255 22.12 -11.48 34.71
C ASN A 255 21.92 -10.67 33.42
N PRO A 256 22.26 -11.23 32.24
CA PRO A 256 22.02 -10.57 30.97
C PRO A 256 20.50 -10.43 30.73
N PRO A 257 20.06 -9.38 30.03
CA PRO A 257 18.64 -9.16 29.78
C PRO A 257 18.03 -10.34 29.00
N PHE A 258 16.99 -10.96 29.57
CA PHE A 258 16.29 -12.12 28.98
C PHE A 258 15.32 -11.74 27.85
N LEU A 259 15.29 -10.47 27.43
CA LEU A 259 14.39 -9.96 26.40
C LEU A 259 15.09 -9.90 25.04
N ARG A 260 14.54 -10.60 24.05
CA ARG A 260 15.04 -10.53 22.68
C ARG A 260 14.73 -9.17 22.07
N THR A 261 15.63 -8.61 21.25
CA THR A 261 15.41 -7.35 20.50
C THR A 261 15.03 -6.15 21.37
N TRP A 262 15.36 -6.18 22.67
CA TRP A 262 15.13 -5.08 23.60
C TRP A 262 15.95 -3.84 23.20
N SER A 263 17.22 -4.06 22.86
CA SER A 263 18.12 -3.03 22.35
C SER A 263 18.91 -3.54 21.16
N GLN A 264 19.28 -2.64 20.25
CA GLN A 264 20.13 -2.95 19.10
C GLN A 264 21.05 -1.77 18.80
N TRP A 265 22.36 -2.02 18.86
CA TRP A 265 23.37 -1.04 18.46
C TRP A 265 23.39 -0.85 16.95
N PHE A 266 23.33 0.41 16.52
CA PHE A 266 23.25 0.78 15.10
C PHE A 266 24.32 1.77 14.65
N ALA A 267 24.93 2.53 15.57
CA ALA A 267 25.93 3.52 15.23
C ALA A 267 27.02 3.68 16.31
N ALA A 268 28.22 3.97 15.85
CA ALA A 268 29.40 4.42 16.56
C ALA A 268 30.05 5.53 15.72
N SER A 269 30.56 6.57 16.37
CA SER A 269 31.23 7.70 15.71
C SER A 269 32.55 7.28 15.04
N SER A 270 33.25 6.32 15.63
CA SER A 270 34.50 5.74 15.12
C SER A 270 34.69 4.28 15.58
N ASP A 271 35.62 3.59 14.94
CA ASP A 271 36.22 2.35 15.44
C ASP A 271 37.67 2.32 14.96
N ARG A 272 38.64 2.20 15.87
CA ARG A 272 40.08 2.20 15.54
C ARG A 272 40.49 1.08 14.58
N ARG A 273 39.79 -0.05 14.62
CA ARG A 273 40.08 -1.23 13.78
C ARG A 273 39.48 -1.09 12.38
N GLY A 274 38.53 -0.18 12.20
CA GLY A 274 37.97 0.18 10.90
C GLY A 274 38.85 1.22 10.22
N GLY A 275 39.22 1.00 8.95
CA GLY A 275 39.83 2.07 8.16
C GLY A 275 38.91 3.30 8.15
N SER A 276 39.46 4.46 8.50
CA SER A 276 38.81 5.78 8.53
C SER A 276 37.75 5.92 7.43
N ARG A 277 36.48 5.66 7.76
CA ARG A 277 35.36 5.97 6.88
C ARG A 277 34.88 7.37 7.22
N GLN A 278 35.66 8.34 6.76
CA GLN A 278 35.35 9.77 6.59
C GLN A 278 33.85 10.11 6.72
N GLY A 279 33.39 10.38 7.96
CA GLY A 279 32.05 10.88 8.27
C GLY A 279 30.90 9.86 8.34
N ALA A 280 31.12 8.56 8.09
CA ALA A 280 30.09 7.53 8.19
C ALA A 280 30.17 6.80 9.54
N THR A 281 29.05 6.71 10.27
CA THR A 281 28.99 5.92 11.51
C THR A 281 29.03 4.42 11.21
N ILE A 282 29.74 3.70 12.06
CA ILE A 282 29.95 2.25 11.94
C ILE A 282 29.00 1.56 12.91
N ARG A 283 28.55 0.33 12.61
CA ARG A 283 27.79 -0.46 13.59
C ARG A 283 28.79 -1.09 14.58
N PRO A 284 28.74 -0.79 15.89
CA PRO A 284 29.63 -1.42 16.85
C PRO A 284 29.14 -2.85 17.10
N LEU A 285 29.88 -3.84 16.59
CA LEU A 285 29.46 -5.24 16.60
C LEU A 285 29.73 -5.92 17.94
N GLU A 286 30.69 -5.38 18.69
CA GLU A 286 31.12 -5.84 20.01
C GLU A 286 30.15 -5.40 21.10
N LEU A 287 29.48 -4.27 20.89
CA LEU A 287 28.44 -3.84 21.81
C LEU A 287 27.17 -4.68 21.59
N GLY A 288 26.71 -5.34 22.65
CA GLY A 288 25.53 -6.19 22.69
C GLY A 288 25.75 -7.67 22.32
N ASP A 289 26.98 -8.12 22.09
CA ASP A 289 27.31 -9.53 21.80
C ASP A 289 27.41 -10.42 23.05
N GLN A 290 27.32 -9.83 24.24
CA GLN A 290 27.47 -10.48 25.55
C GLN A 290 28.83 -11.15 25.78
N ARG A 291 29.85 -10.74 25.02
CA ARG A 291 31.24 -11.10 25.22
C ARG A 291 31.98 -9.95 25.88
N PHE A 292 32.94 -10.29 26.74
CA PHE A 292 33.74 -9.31 27.49
C PHE A 292 35.21 -9.29 27.04
N ASP A 293 35.57 -10.22 26.15
CA ASP A 293 36.86 -10.28 25.45
C ASP A 293 36.84 -9.52 24.11
N THR A 294 35.69 -8.94 23.74
CA THR A 294 35.47 -8.05 22.60
C THR A 294 35.26 -6.62 23.12
N VAL A 295 35.74 -5.62 22.39
CA VAL A 295 35.62 -4.20 22.80
C VAL A 295 35.32 -3.31 21.61
N TRP A 296 34.54 -2.27 21.85
CA TRP A 296 34.56 -1.08 21.02
C TRP A 296 35.78 -0.24 21.38
N MET A 297 36.55 0.16 20.36
CA MET A 297 37.74 1.01 20.49
C MET A 297 37.49 2.30 19.74
N GLU A 298 37.50 3.44 20.42
CA GLU A 298 37.38 4.71 19.72
C GLU A 298 38.60 4.96 18.80
N GLY A 299 38.38 5.64 17.68
CA GLY A 299 39.38 5.86 16.64
C GLY A 299 39.79 7.32 16.44
N ALA A 300 39.49 8.21 17.38
CA ALA A 300 39.91 9.60 17.35
C ALA A 300 41.36 9.77 17.83
N GLU A 301 41.94 10.94 17.56
CA GLU A 301 43.23 11.31 18.16
C GLU A 301 43.00 11.84 19.59
N GLY A 302 43.87 11.43 20.52
CA GLY A 302 43.72 11.71 21.95
C GLY A 302 42.69 10.80 22.63
N LEU A 303 42.23 11.18 23.82
CA LEU A 303 41.40 10.35 24.71
C LEU A 303 39.91 10.29 24.31
N GLY A 304 39.59 10.26 23.01
CA GLY A 304 38.25 9.99 22.50
C GLY A 304 37.14 11.01 22.84
N ARG A 305 37.44 12.20 23.38
CA ARG A 305 36.41 13.16 23.80
C ARG A 305 35.48 13.54 22.65
N GLY A 306 34.17 13.31 22.83
CA GLY A 306 33.12 13.55 21.84
C GLY A 306 32.78 12.34 20.96
N GLU A 307 33.55 11.26 21.05
CA GLU A 307 33.21 9.98 20.42
C GLU A 307 32.02 9.33 21.14
N PHE A 308 31.16 8.63 20.41
CA PHE A 308 29.91 8.11 20.92
C PHE A 308 29.46 6.82 20.25
N VAL A 309 28.58 6.11 20.93
CA VAL A 309 27.86 4.93 20.44
C VAL A 309 26.37 5.08 20.71
N SER A 310 25.54 4.49 19.84
CA SER A 310 24.09 4.66 19.88
C SER A 310 23.32 3.36 19.59
N ALA A 311 22.29 3.14 20.40
CA ALA A 311 21.42 1.98 20.36
C ALA A 311 19.96 2.40 20.15
N GLN A 312 19.26 1.61 19.34
CA GLN A 312 17.80 1.64 19.30
C GLN A 312 17.26 0.87 20.49
N ILE A 313 16.29 1.45 21.20
CA ILE A 313 15.60 0.85 22.35
C ILE A 313 14.14 0.61 21.98
N ASN A 314 13.53 -0.48 22.47
CA ASN A 314 12.11 -0.71 22.25
C ASN A 314 11.26 0.10 23.25
N ASP A 315 10.64 1.18 22.79
CA ASP A 315 9.83 2.10 23.62
C ASP A 315 8.54 1.48 24.22
N ALA A 316 8.27 0.20 23.97
CA ALA A 316 7.18 -0.54 24.61
C ALA A 316 7.40 -0.76 26.12
N ILE A 317 8.65 -0.72 26.58
CA ILE A 317 9.02 -0.80 28.01
C ILE A 317 9.92 0.40 28.33
N GLU A 318 9.90 0.86 29.58
CA GLU A 318 10.73 1.96 30.05
C GLU A 318 12.18 1.49 30.32
N LEU A 319 13.17 2.29 29.88
CA LEU A 319 14.58 2.16 30.25
C LEU A 319 14.77 2.63 31.70
N SER A 320 15.35 1.81 32.58
CA SER A 320 15.51 2.10 34.00
C SER A 320 16.97 2.33 34.41
N SER A 321 17.91 1.60 33.82
CA SER A 321 19.34 1.74 34.10
C SER A 321 20.18 1.33 32.91
N VAL A 322 21.46 1.70 32.94
CA VAL A 322 22.45 1.35 31.92
C VAL A 322 23.68 0.82 32.62
N ARG A 323 24.12 -0.37 32.24
CA ARG A 323 25.37 -0.97 32.73
C ARG A 323 26.47 -0.77 31.73
N ILE A 324 27.66 -0.38 32.17
CA ILE A 324 28.83 -0.10 31.34
C ILE A 324 30.02 -0.88 31.89
N VAL A 325 30.63 -1.70 31.04
CA VAL A 325 31.89 -2.42 31.34
C VAL A 325 33.01 -1.70 30.63
N THR A 326 33.79 -0.93 31.40
CA THR A 326 34.92 -0.14 30.90
C THR A 326 36.19 -0.97 30.83
N GLY A 327 37.07 -0.70 29.86
CA GLY A 327 38.34 -1.40 29.72
C GLY A 327 38.25 -2.75 28.97
N LEU A 328 39.43 -3.34 28.70
CA LEU A 328 39.60 -4.67 28.09
C LEU A 328 40.11 -5.65 29.14
N GLY A 329 39.24 -6.53 29.63
CA GLY A 329 39.49 -7.37 30.80
C GLY A 329 40.31 -8.63 30.58
N THR A 330 40.93 -8.87 29.41
CA THR A 330 41.56 -10.17 29.14
C THR A 330 42.69 -10.56 30.10
N ASN A 331 43.43 -9.59 30.63
CA ASN A 331 44.42 -9.74 31.70
C ASN A 331 44.77 -8.36 32.30
N GLU A 332 45.62 -8.31 33.33
CA GLU A 332 46.05 -7.06 33.97
C GLU A 332 46.76 -6.12 33.00
N ASP A 333 47.61 -6.65 32.11
CA ASP A 333 48.34 -5.88 31.11
C ASP A 333 47.39 -5.14 30.16
N THR A 334 46.34 -5.80 29.67
CA THR A 334 45.37 -5.16 28.76
C THR A 334 44.48 -4.16 29.47
N LEU A 335 44.09 -4.45 30.71
CA LEU A 335 43.29 -3.49 31.48
C LEU A 335 44.08 -2.22 31.81
N ALA A 336 45.38 -2.38 32.12
CA ALA A 336 46.27 -1.26 32.39
C ALA A 336 46.65 -0.50 31.11
N ALA A 337 46.82 -1.18 29.97
CA ALA A 337 47.34 -0.57 28.75
C ALA A 337 46.39 0.40 28.05
N PHE A 338 45.08 0.12 28.07
CA PHE A 338 44.09 0.92 27.35
C PHE A 338 43.52 2.05 28.20
N ALA A 339 43.20 3.19 27.58
CA ALA A 339 42.50 4.27 28.26
C ALA A 339 41.07 3.84 28.64
N ARG A 340 40.58 4.37 29.75
CA ARG A 340 39.24 4.04 30.29
C ARG A 340 38.44 5.31 30.54
N PRO A 341 37.13 5.34 30.23
CA PRO A 341 36.33 6.52 30.45
C PRO A 341 36.07 6.73 31.94
N SER A 342 36.26 7.98 32.39
CA SER A 342 35.94 8.44 33.75
C SER A 342 34.65 9.25 33.78
N GLN A 343 34.26 9.86 32.66
CA GLN A 343 33.01 10.59 32.53
C GLN A 343 32.39 10.42 31.15
N VAL A 344 31.07 10.19 31.10
CA VAL A 344 30.31 10.03 29.85
C VAL A 344 29.04 10.87 29.85
N LEU A 345 28.52 11.19 28.67
CA LEU A 345 27.20 11.78 28.48
C LEU A 345 26.24 10.71 27.97
N LEU A 346 25.21 10.40 28.76
CA LEU A 346 24.08 9.57 28.39
C LEU A 346 22.95 10.44 27.85
N ALA A 347 22.54 10.26 26.59
CA ALA A 347 21.51 11.04 25.93
C ALA A 347 20.38 10.15 25.37
N LEU A 348 19.13 10.56 25.56
CA LEU A 348 17.93 9.79 25.22
C LEU A 348 17.05 10.51 24.19
N SER A 349 16.24 9.75 23.45
CA SER A 349 15.34 10.28 22.41
C SER A 349 14.25 11.23 22.89
N ASP A 350 13.89 11.17 24.17
CA ASP A 350 12.93 12.08 24.80
C ASP A 350 13.55 13.47 25.08
N GLY A 351 14.86 13.61 24.88
CA GLY A 351 15.63 14.82 25.11
C GLY A 351 16.37 14.85 26.46
N SER A 352 16.16 13.86 27.32
CA SER A 352 16.85 13.73 28.60
C SER A 352 18.34 13.47 28.38
N ARG A 353 19.19 14.17 29.13
CA ARG A 353 20.66 14.10 29.03
C ARG A 353 21.27 14.08 30.43
N PHE A 354 22.23 13.19 30.64
CA PHE A 354 22.88 12.95 31.92
C PHE A 354 24.39 12.89 31.77
N VAL A 355 25.11 13.74 32.49
CA VAL A 355 26.57 13.62 32.67
C VAL A 355 26.79 12.60 33.78
N VAL A 356 27.55 11.55 33.49
CA VAL A 356 27.73 10.41 34.37
C VAL A 356 29.20 10.27 34.73
N ASP A 357 29.51 10.35 36.03
CA ASP A 357 30.83 10.02 36.56
C ASP A 357 30.92 8.50 36.75
N LEU A 358 31.95 7.88 36.18
CA LEU A 358 32.17 6.43 36.18
C LEU A 358 33.22 6.04 37.23
N GLU A 359 32.88 5.07 38.07
CA GLU A 359 33.82 4.48 39.03
C GLU A 359 34.84 3.56 38.32
N ASP A 360 36.05 3.51 38.87
CA ASP A 360 37.08 2.57 38.41
C ASP A 360 36.72 1.14 38.84
N VAL A 361 36.70 0.22 37.87
CA VAL A 361 36.39 -1.20 38.12
C VAL A 361 37.65 -2.07 38.07
N PRO A 362 37.83 -3.01 39.01
CA PRO A 362 38.95 -3.94 39.02
C PRO A 362 38.81 -5.00 37.93
N LEU A 363 39.92 -5.67 37.59
CA LEU A 363 39.98 -6.71 36.56
C LEU A 363 38.95 -7.82 36.76
N GLU A 364 38.74 -8.25 38.00
CA GLU A 364 37.76 -9.28 38.35
C GLU A 364 36.34 -8.88 37.92
N SER A 365 35.96 -7.62 38.16
CA SER A 365 34.65 -7.07 37.75
C SER A 365 34.50 -6.99 36.24
N VAL A 366 35.57 -6.60 35.52
CA VAL A 366 35.54 -6.55 34.05
C VAL A 366 35.43 -7.97 33.45
N ASN A 367 36.17 -8.94 34.00
CA ASN A 367 36.15 -10.33 33.56
C ASN A 367 34.83 -11.05 33.84
N ALA A 368 34.25 -10.81 35.01
CA ALA A 368 32.91 -11.30 35.35
C ALA A 368 31.82 -10.57 34.55
N GLY A 369 32.19 -9.48 33.88
CA GLY A 369 31.25 -8.64 33.16
C GLY A 369 30.24 -8.01 34.10
N HIS A 370 30.68 -7.48 35.24
CA HIS A 370 29.86 -6.71 36.18
C HIS A 370 29.89 -5.24 35.75
N GLY A 371 31.07 -4.60 35.78
CA GLY A 371 31.24 -3.20 35.40
C GLY A 371 30.57 -2.25 36.39
N VAL A 372 30.06 -1.12 35.89
CA VAL A 372 29.33 -0.12 36.67
C VAL A 372 27.89 0.03 36.18
N VAL A 373 26.97 0.37 37.07
CA VAL A 373 25.55 0.60 36.78
C VAL A 373 25.20 2.06 36.98
N VAL A 374 24.52 2.63 36.00
CA VAL A 374 23.97 3.98 36.01
C VAL A 374 22.47 3.87 36.14
N LYS A 375 21.91 4.21 37.30
CA LYS A 375 20.46 4.22 37.55
C LYS A 375 19.87 5.55 37.09
N LEU A 376 18.83 5.51 36.27
CA LEU A 376 18.09 6.71 35.91
C LEU A 376 17.21 7.16 37.08
N PRO A 377 16.99 8.47 37.28
CA PRO A 377 16.14 8.96 38.37
C PRO A 377 14.71 8.41 38.32
N GLU A 378 14.19 8.24 37.10
CA GLU A 378 12.90 7.63 36.82
C GLU A 378 13.00 6.80 35.52
N PRO A 379 12.22 5.72 35.36
CA PRO A 379 12.20 4.95 34.11
C PRO A 379 11.69 5.80 32.92
N VAL A 380 12.42 5.78 31.82
CA VAL A 380 12.16 6.64 30.65
C VAL A 380 11.70 5.82 29.44
N LYS A 381 10.58 6.20 28.81
CA LYS A 381 10.22 5.67 27.48
C LYS A 381 11.08 6.33 26.41
N THR A 382 11.97 5.55 25.81
CA THR A 382 12.88 6.05 24.77
C THR A 382 13.01 5.02 23.66
N ASN A 383 13.21 5.50 22.42
CA ASN A 383 13.47 4.65 21.26
C ASN A 383 14.94 4.69 20.80
N CYS A 384 15.76 5.54 21.42
CA CYS A 384 17.16 5.77 21.04
C CYS A 384 17.95 6.20 22.29
N MET A 385 19.07 5.53 22.56
CA MET A 385 20.02 5.88 23.62
C MET A 385 21.41 6.08 23.03
N SER A 386 22.14 7.11 23.47
CA SER A 386 23.55 7.34 23.11
C SER A 386 24.43 7.52 24.33
N VAL A 387 25.66 7.03 24.25
CA VAL A 387 26.71 7.21 25.26
C VAL A 387 27.90 7.87 24.57
N MET A 388 28.28 9.06 25.03
CA MET A 388 29.41 9.85 24.51
C MET A 388 30.50 9.99 25.54
N LEU A 389 31.76 9.85 25.12
CA LEU A 389 32.93 10.05 25.94
C LEU A 389 33.14 11.54 26.25
N LEU A 390 33.27 11.89 27.52
CA LEU A 390 33.61 13.25 27.96
C LEU A 390 35.05 13.29 28.47
N GLU A 391 35.36 12.49 29.48
CA GLU A 391 36.69 12.43 30.10
C GLU A 391 37.14 10.98 30.24
N SER A 392 38.45 10.76 30.20
CA SER A 392 39.04 9.43 30.27
C SER A 392 40.41 9.48 30.93
N THR A 393 40.75 8.40 31.63
CA THR A 393 42.07 8.19 32.24
C THR A 393 42.97 7.50 31.23
N PRO A 394 44.16 8.05 30.90
CA PRO A 394 45.13 7.40 30.03
C PRO A 394 45.55 6.03 30.55
N GLY A 395 45.79 5.10 29.63
CA GLY A 395 46.41 3.81 29.94
C GLY A 395 47.90 3.93 30.24
N GLN A 396 48.48 2.86 30.75
CA GLN A 396 49.90 2.74 31.05
C GLN A 396 50.67 2.11 29.88
N PRO A 397 51.91 2.54 29.60
CA PRO A 397 52.71 1.94 28.52
C PRO A 397 53.14 0.52 28.92
N ILE A 398 52.57 -0.49 28.23
CA ILE A 398 52.90 -1.91 28.42
C ILE A 398 53.60 -2.44 27.17
N LYS A 399 54.77 -3.09 27.33
CA LYS A 399 55.61 -3.57 26.21
C LYS A 399 54.91 -4.54 25.24
N SER A 400 53.94 -5.31 25.71
CA SER A 400 53.19 -6.29 24.92
C SER A 400 52.05 -5.64 24.11
N GLN A 401 51.81 -4.34 24.30
CA GLN A 401 50.73 -3.58 23.69
C GLN A 401 51.29 -2.46 22.80
N PRO A 402 50.54 -2.01 21.78
CA PRO A 402 50.98 -0.92 20.93
C PRO A 402 50.99 0.41 21.70
N ASP A 403 51.91 1.31 21.36
CA ASP A 403 52.09 2.61 22.03
C ASP A 403 50.79 3.43 22.10
N TRP A 404 49.96 3.32 21.07
CA TRP A 404 48.69 4.04 20.97
C TRP A 404 47.59 3.51 21.90
N ALA A 405 47.76 2.36 22.55
CA ALA A 405 46.78 1.83 23.49
C ALA A 405 46.53 2.81 24.65
N THR A 406 47.58 3.50 25.09
CA THR A 406 47.54 4.45 26.22
C THR A 406 46.59 5.62 26.00
N GLU A 407 46.31 5.97 24.74
CA GLU A 407 45.40 7.04 24.35
C GLU A 407 44.06 6.53 23.82
N THR A 408 43.91 5.23 23.58
CA THR A 408 42.71 4.65 22.98
C THR A 408 41.71 4.22 24.04
N VAL A 409 40.54 4.85 24.07
CA VAL A 409 39.48 4.50 25.02
C VAL A 409 38.73 3.25 24.57
N VAL A 410 38.56 2.28 25.49
CA VAL A 410 37.86 1.03 25.19
C VAL A 410 36.69 0.76 26.14
N ILE A 411 35.60 0.26 25.56
CA ILE A 411 34.42 -0.20 26.30
C ILE A 411 34.09 -1.61 25.82
N ALA A 412 34.10 -2.58 26.74
CA ALA A 412 33.75 -3.96 26.44
C ALA A 412 32.26 -4.13 26.20
N GLN A 413 31.42 -3.52 27.05
CA GLN A 413 29.98 -3.71 26.94
C GLN A 413 29.17 -2.53 27.46
N ILE A 414 28.05 -2.26 26.81
CA ILE A 414 27.01 -1.35 27.31
C ILE A 414 25.67 -2.09 27.22
N THR A 415 25.00 -2.29 28.36
CA THR A 415 23.76 -3.04 28.47
C THR A 415 22.63 -2.17 29.02
N PRO A 416 21.63 -1.79 28.20
CA PRO A 416 20.44 -1.09 28.67
C PRO A 416 19.49 -2.03 29.41
N TYR A 417 19.01 -1.63 30.59
CA TYR A 417 18.05 -2.38 31.40
C TYR A 417 16.66 -1.74 31.38
N SER A 418 15.64 -2.60 31.31
CA SER A 418 14.24 -2.18 31.39
C SER A 418 13.71 -2.34 32.82
N SER A 419 12.59 -1.68 33.11
CA SER A 419 11.81 -1.89 34.33
C SER A 419 11.26 -3.33 34.50
N LEU A 420 11.32 -4.16 33.45
CA LEU A 420 10.84 -5.54 33.46
C LEU A 420 11.96 -6.58 33.59
N HIS A 421 13.24 -6.17 33.59
CA HIS A 421 14.36 -7.08 33.85
C HIS A 421 14.51 -7.30 35.35
N LEU A 422 14.26 -8.53 35.80
CA LEU A 422 14.42 -8.94 37.20
C LEU A 422 15.54 -9.99 37.32
N ALA A 423 15.93 -10.30 38.56
CA ALA A 423 17.09 -11.13 38.87
C ALA A 423 17.03 -12.53 38.25
N ASN A 424 15.84 -13.11 38.03
CA ASN A 424 15.70 -14.41 37.38
C ASN A 424 14.61 -14.45 36.29
N PRO A 425 14.68 -15.43 35.37
CA PRO A 425 13.70 -15.61 34.30
C PRO A 425 12.26 -15.79 34.80
N GLU A 426 12.05 -16.45 35.95
CA GLU A 426 10.72 -16.72 36.52
C GLU A 426 10.03 -15.45 36.99
N GLN A 427 10.74 -14.59 37.72
CA GLN A 427 10.25 -13.28 38.15
C GLN A 427 10.01 -12.37 36.95
N THR A 428 10.92 -12.37 35.98
CA THR A 428 10.79 -11.62 34.73
C THR A 428 9.53 -12.05 33.97
N ALA A 429 9.28 -13.35 33.83
CA ALA A 429 8.07 -13.90 33.23
C ALA A 429 6.80 -13.44 33.97
N LYS A 430 6.79 -13.53 35.31
CA LYS A 430 5.68 -13.07 36.15
C LYS A 430 5.35 -11.60 35.93
N GLN A 431 6.37 -10.74 35.92
CA GLN A 431 6.18 -9.31 35.75
C GLN A 431 5.71 -8.95 34.34
N ILE A 432 6.21 -9.63 33.31
CA ILE A 432 5.77 -9.46 31.92
C ILE A 432 4.30 -9.85 31.76
N VAL A 433 3.89 -11.00 32.29
CA VAL A 433 2.50 -11.47 32.18
C VAL A 433 1.56 -10.52 32.92
N ALA A 434 1.95 -10.03 34.10
CA ALA A 434 1.20 -9.01 34.83
C ALA A 434 1.10 -7.68 34.05
N ARG A 435 2.18 -7.24 33.39
CA ARG A 435 2.16 -6.05 32.52
C ARG A 435 1.25 -6.24 31.30
N ILE A 436 1.28 -7.40 30.66
CA ILE A 436 0.41 -7.71 29.51
C ILE A 436 -1.06 -7.76 29.94
N ALA A 437 -1.35 -8.32 31.12
CA ALA A 437 -2.70 -8.38 31.68
C ALA A 437 -3.28 -6.99 31.95
N SER A 438 -2.45 -6.02 32.35
CA SER A 438 -2.88 -4.65 32.66
C SER A 438 -2.84 -3.68 31.48
N GLU A 439 -2.00 -3.91 30.47
CA GLU A 439 -1.76 -3.00 29.34
C GLU A 439 -2.98 -2.90 28.38
N PRO A 440 -3.62 -1.72 28.22
CA PRO A 440 -4.76 -1.54 27.33
C PRO A 440 -4.38 -1.53 25.83
N ASP A 441 -3.19 -1.06 25.44
CA ASP A 441 -2.81 -0.97 24.03
C ASP A 441 -2.37 -2.33 23.45
N GLY A 442 -3.10 -2.80 22.43
CA GLY A 442 -2.82 -4.06 21.77
C GLY A 442 -1.48 -4.09 21.03
N ARG A 443 -1.01 -2.95 20.49
CA ARG A 443 0.29 -2.90 19.79
C ARG A 443 1.45 -3.02 20.77
N THR A 444 1.35 -2.36 21.92
CA THR A 444 2.32 -2.44 23.01
C THR A 444 2.35 -3.85 23.60
N ARG A 445 1.18 -4.47 23.87
CA ARG A 445 1.13 -5.89 24.29
C ARG A 445 1.85 -6.83 23.32
N ALA A 446 1.62 -6.68 22.02
CA ALA A 446 2.27 -7.52 21.01
C ALA A 446 3.80 -7.36 21.00
N ARG A 447 4.31 -6.13 21.14
CA ARG A 447 5.75 -5.86 21.24
C ARG A 447 6.37 -6.47 22.49
N ILE A 448 5.71 -6.34 23.65
CA ILE A 448 6.17 -6.97 24.91
C ILE A 448 6.18 -8.50 24.78
N ALA A 449 5.12 -9.09 24.21
CA ALA A 449 5.00 -10.52 23.98
C ALA A 449 6.16 -11.08 23.15
N GLN A 450 6.53 -10.40 22.06
CA GLN A 450 7.64 -10.81 21.19
C GLN A 450 8.99 -10.82 21.92
N MET A 451 9.25 -9.79 22.75
CA MET A 451 10.48 -9.72 23.54
C MET A 451 10.55 -10.86 24.57
N ALA A 452 9.41 -11.22 25.16
CA ALA A 452 9.30 -12.23 26.20
C ALA A 452 9.56 -13.66 25.70
N LEU A 453 9.49 -13.93 24.39
CA LEU A 453 9.67 -15.29 23.83
C LEU A 453 11.03 -15.92 24.16
N ALA A 454 12.05 -15.10 24.44
CA ALA A 454 13.35 -15.59 24.88
C ALA A 454 13.31 -16.32 26.24
N LEU A 455 12.28 -16.09 27.07
CA LEU A 455 12.11 -16.74 28.37
C LEU A 455 11.67 -18.20 28.29
N LYS A 456 11.10 -18.66 27.17
CA LYS A 456 10.69 -20.07 26.96
C LYS A 456 9.79 -20.62 28.09
N THR A 457 10.22 -21.68 28.79
CA THR A 457 9.45 -22.43 29.78
C THR A 457 8.97 -21.60 30.98
N PRO A 458 9.80 -20.72 31.59
CA PRO A 458 9.33 -19.74 32.56
C PRO A 458 8.10 -18.95 32.11
N LEU A 459 8.09 -18.46 30.87
CA LEU A 459 6.95 -17.72 30.31
C LEU A 459 5.73 -18.62 30.17
N SER A 460 5.87 -19.82 29.62
CA SER A 460 4.71 -20.69 29.37
C SER A 460 4.05 -21.19 30.65
N LYS A 461 4.84 -21.53 31.68
CA LYS A 461 4.35 -21.89 33.01
C LYS A 461 3.54 -20.75 33.64
N GLU A 462 4.06 -19.54 33.54
CA GLU A 462 3.43 -18.36 34.12
C GLU A 462 2.17 -17.94 33.35
N VAL A 463 2.18 -18.01 32.01
CA VAL A 463 1.01 -17.77 31.17
C VAL A 463 -0.13 -18.72 31.53
N ARG A 464 0.17 -20.01 31.74
CA ARG A 464 -0.82 -21.00 32.17
C ARG A 464 -1.45 -20.61 33.50
N ARG A 465 -0.62 -20.29 34.51
CA ARG A 465 -1.06 -19.90 35.85
C ARG A 465 -1.92 -18.62 35.82
N ALA A 466 -1.44 -17.57 35.16
CA ALA A 466 -2.14 -16.29 35.09
C ALA A 466 -3.44 -16.37 34.30
N ALA A 467 -3.48 -17.17 33.22
CA ALA A 467 -4.71 -17.39 32.47
C ALA A 467 -5.74 -18.24 33.24
N SER A 468 -5.35 -19.10 34.17
CA SER A 468 -6.30 -19.82 35.04
C SER A 468 -6.85 -18.96 36.18
N GLU A 469 -6.05 -18.05 36.74
CA GLU A 469 -6.40 -17.27 37.93
C GLU A 469 -6.97 -15.88 37.61
N GLY A 470 -6.73 -15.37 36.40
CA GLY A 470 -7.07 -13.99 36.01
C GLY A 470 -8.56 -13.75 35.77
N THR A 471 -8.96 -12.48 35.85
CA THR A 471 -10.29 -11.99 35.47
C THR A 471 -10.55 -12.19 33.95
N PRO A 472 -11.81 -12.21 33.48
CA PRO A 472 -12.12 -12.39 32.05
C PRO A 472 -11.36 -11.43 31.11
N VAL A 473 -11.18 -10.16 31.51
CA VAL A 473 -10.45 -9.15 30.73
C VAL A 473 -8.95 -9.45 30.68
N GLU A 474 -8.37 -9.86 31.81
CA GLU A 474 -6.96 -10.27 31.88
C GLU A 474 -6.73 -11.53 31.05
N ARG A 475 -7.61 -12.53 31.16
CA ARG A 475 -7.56 -13.75 30.36
C ARG A 475 -7.59 -13.44 28.87
N GLU A 476 -8.49 -12.57 28.42
CA GLU A 476 -8.56 -12.15 27.01
C GLU A 476 -7.21 -11.59 26.51
N ARG A 477 -6.54 -10.77 27.34
CA ARG A 477 -5.24 -10.17 27.00
C ARG A 477 -4.11 -11.20 27.03
N ILE A 478 -4.11 -12.11 27.99
CA ILE A 478 -3.12 -13.19 28.12
C ILE A 478 -3.28 -14.23 27.00
N ILE A 479 -4.50 -14.53 26.54
CA ILE A 479 -4.74 -15.46 25.43
C ILE A 479 -4.06 -15.00 24.13
N ALA A 480 -3.97 -13.68 23.90
CA ALA A 480 -3.22 -13.14 22.77
C ALA A 480 -1.71 -13.47 22.84
N LEU A 481 -1.14 -13.54 24.05
CA LEU A 481 0.25 -13.94 24.28
C LEU A 481 0.47 -15.44 24.01
N ILE A 482 -0.52 -16.30 24.30
CA ILE A 482 -0.43 -17.75 24.00
C ILE A 482 -0.21 -17.99 22.50
N GLY A 483 -0.81 -17.17 21.63
CA GLY A 483 -0.60 -17.25 20.18
C GLY A 483 0.84 -17.00 19.71
N SER A 484 1.70 -16.46 20.58
CA SER A 484 3.13 -16.25 20.29
C SER A 484 4.04 -17.39 20.78
N LEU A 485 3.51 -18.33 21.58
CA LEU A 485 4.22 -19.54 22.01
C LEU A 485 4.42 -20.53 20.84
N PRO A 486 5.34 -21.51 20.95
CA PRO A 486 5.48 -22.57 19.96
C PRO A 486 4.13 -23.26 19.68
N SER A 487 3.83 -23.50 18.40
CA SER A 487 2.47 -23.84 17.94
C SER A 487 1.86 -25.06 18.63
N ASN A 488 2.65 -26.08 18.96
CA ASN A 488 2.17 -27.28 19.66
C ASN A 488 1.77 -26.99 21.11
N GLU A 489 2.58 -26.19 21.82
CA GLU A 489 2.31 -25.79 23.20
C GLU A 489 1.12 -24.83 23.26
N ALA A 490 1.08 -23.87 22.34
CA ALA A 490 -0.03 -22.94 22.18
C ALA A 490 -1.36 -23.67 21.88
N ALA A 491 -1.35 -24.64 20.97
CA ALA A 491 -2.53 -25.42 20.62
C ALA A 491 -3.07 -26.19 21.82
N SER A 492 -2.20 -26.92 22.52
CA SER A 492 -2.59 -27.69 23.71
C SER A 492 -3.20 -26.79 24.79
N LEU A 493 -2.55 -25.67 25.11
CA LEU A 493 -3.04 -24.67 26.08
C LEU A 493 -4.39 -24.10 25.68
N LEU A 494 -4.53 -23.61 24.44
CA LEU A 494 -5.77 -22.97 23.98
C LEU A 494 -6.94 -23.95 23.91
N ILE A 495 -6.70 -25.22 23.56
CA ILE A 495 -7.73 -26.27 23.57
C ILE A 495 -8.16 -26.55 25.00
N ASP A 496 -7.24 -26.62 25.96
CA ASP A 496 -7.54 -26.79 27.37
C ASP A 496 -8.40 -25.62 27.92
N PHE A 497 -8.05 -24.37 27.59
CA PHE A 497 -8.90 -23.22 27.91
C PHE A 497 -10.26 -23.30 27.21
N LEU A 498 -10.30 -23.69 25.93
CA LEU A 498 -11.56 -23.83 25.20
C LEU A 498 -12.50 -24.82 25.89
N ARG A 499 -11.99 -25.93 26.46
CA ARG A 499 -12.79 -26.94 27.19
C ARG A 499 -13.56 -26.35 28.36
N HIS A 500 -12.90 -25.49 29.13
CA HIS A 500 -13.43 -24.92 30.38
C HIS A 500 -14.11 -23.55 30.19
N THR A 501 -14.00 -22.93 29.02
CA THR A 501 -14.60 -21.61 28.75
C THR A 501 -16.01 -21.72 28.16
N ASP A 502 -16.96 -20.98 28.73
CA ASP A 502 -18.32 -20.87 28.20
C ASP A 502 -18.39 -19.99 26.94
N PRO A 503 -19.27 -20.32 25.96
CA PRO A 503 -19.41 -19.52 24.74
C PRO A 503 -19.77 -18.04 24.94
N GLY A 504 -20.37 -17.69 26.08
CA GLY A 504 -20.73 -16.31 26.45
C GLY A 504 -19.60 -15.52 27.11
N ALA A 505 -18.48 -16.16 27.46
CA ALA A 505 -17.37 -15.48 28.11
C ALA A 505 -16.64 -14.54 27.14
N PRO A 506 -16.21 -13.34 27.59
CA PRO A 506 -15.48 -12.37 26.75
C PRO A 506 -14.29 -12.96 25.99
N GLU A 507 -13.52 -13.81 26.67
CA GLU A 507 -12.31 -14.46 26.19
C GLU A 507 -12.56 -15.57 25.16
N TYR A 508 -13.78 -16.12 25.08
CA TYR A 508 -14.10 -17.24 24.19
C TYR A 508 -13.80 -16.93 22.72
N ARG A 509 -14.05 -15.68 22.31
CA ARG A 509 -13.76 -15.21 20.96
C ARG A 509 -12.26 -15.10 20.70
N ALA A 510 -11.48 -14.68 21.70
CA ALA A 510 -10.02 -14.59 21.60
C ALA A 510 -9.41 -15.99 21.44
N ILE A 511 -9.87 -16.98 22.23
CA ILE A 511 -9.42 -18.37 22.13
C ILE A 511 -9.64 -18.93 20.72
N LYS A 512 -10.85 -18.80 20.17
CA LYS A 512 -11.15 -19.28 18.81
C LYS A 512 -10.30 -18.62 17.73
N ARG A 513 -9.98 -17.32 17.87
CA ARG A 513 -9.10 -16.61 16.93
C ARG A 513 -7.67 -17.11 17.03
N ALA A 514 -7.16 -17.30 18.24
CA ALA A 514 -5.82 -17.80 18.48
C ALA A 514 -5.65 -19.22 17.94
N LEU A 515 -6.62 -20.12 18.17
CA LEU A 515 -6.62 -21.46 17.58
C LEU A 515 -6.66 -21.43 16.04
N ALA A 516 -7.46 -20.53 15.46
CA ALA A 516 -7.51 -20.37 14.01
C ALA A 516 -6.16 -19.90 13.42
N SER A 517 -5.39 -19.08 14.14
CA SER A 517 -4.06 -18.65 13.69
C SER A 517 -3.00 -19.76 13.72
N LEU A 518 -3.20 -20.80 14.53
CA LEU A 518 -2.28 -21.95 14.62
C LEU A 518 -2.42 -22.94 13.45
N GLN A 519 -3.50 -22.83 12.66
CA GLN A 519 -3.77 -23.68 11.49
C GLN A 519 -3.72 -25.18 11.87
N GLN A 520 -3.09 -26.02 11.04
CA GLN A 520 -3.09 -27.48 11.17
C GLN A 520 -2.59 -27.98 12.54
N HIS A 521 -1.74 -27.22 13.24
CA HIS A 521 -1.26 -27.60 14.59
C HIS A 521 -2.37 -27.71 15.63
N ALA A 522 -3.49 -26.98 15.46
CA ALA A 522 -4.62 -27.06 16.37
C ALA A 522 -5.58 -28.22 16.05
N SER A 523 -5.54 -28.74 14.83
CA SER A 523 -6.56 -29.65 14.31
C SER A 523 -6.69 -30.96 15.10
N PRO A 524 -5.61 -31.72 15.38
CA PRO A 524 -5.74 -33.03 16.04
C PRO A 524 -6.45 -32.96 17.38
N GLY A 525 -6.08 -32.00 18.23
CA GLY A 525 -6.69 -31.84 19.56
C GLY A 525 -8.12 -31.30 19.50
N LEU A 526 -8.49 -30.54 18.46
CA LEU A 526 -9.87 -30.10 18.26
C LEU A 526 -10.78 -31.25 17.81
N ILE A 527 -10.27 -32.15 16.97
CA ILE A 527 -10.99 -33.35 16.52
C ILE A 527 -11.15 -34.34 17.67
N GLU A 528 -10.11 -34.51 18.50
CA GLU A 528 -10.20 -35.27 19.74
C GLU A 528 -11.27 -34.68 20.66
N TYR A 529 -11.23 -33.37 20.91
CA TYR A 529 -12.24 -32.71 21.74
C TYR A 529 -13.67 -32.88 21.19
N MET A 530 -13.84 -32.83 19.87
CA MET A 530 -15.15 -33.02 19.22
C MET A 530 -15.72 -34.43 19.42
N ARG A 531 -14.86 -35.45 19.59
CA ARG A 531 -15.27 -36.84 19.82
C ARG A 531 -15.65 -37.12 21.28
N GLU A 532 -15.29 -36.24 22.18
CA GLU A 532 -15.63 -36.43 23.58
C GLU A 532 -17.11 -36.15 23.86
N ASN A 533 -17.73 -37.00 24.67
CA ASN A 533 -19.10 -36.81 25.15
C ASN A 533 -19.24 -35.65 26.18
N SER A 534 -18.18 -34.89 26.41
CA SER A 534 -18.10 -33.81 27.41
C SER A 534 -18.77 -32.51 26.93
N ILE A 535 -19.04 -32.34 25.64
CA ILE A 535 -19.58 -31.08 25.09
C ILE A 535 -21.10 -31.00 25.24
N GLN A 536 -21.57 -30.43 26.35
CA GLN A 536 -23.01 -30.27 26.60
C GLN A 536 -23.65 -29.13 25.78
N SER A 537 -22.92 -28.05 25.49
CA SER A 537 -23.46 -26.87 24.79
C SER A 537 -23.55 -27.06 23.26
N PRO A 538 -24.74 -26.93 22.63
CA PRO A 538 -24.89 -27.01 21.18
C PRO A 538 -24.12 -25.92 20.43
N GLN A 539 -24.09 -24.71 20.98
CA GLN A 539 -23.33 -23.59 20.40
C GLN A 539 -21.84 -23.91 20.34
N LYS A 540 -21.31 -24.54 21.41
CA LYS A 540 -19.90 -24.92 21.50
C LYS A 540 -19.54 -25.99 20.46
N ARG A 541 -20.40 -26.98 20.22
CA ARG A 541 -20.21 -27.97 19.14
C ARG A 541 -20.19 -27.34 17.76
N VAL A 542 -21.13 -26.43 17.50
CA VAL A 542 -21.19 -25.65 16.24
C VAL A 542 -19.91 -24.85 16.02
N ASP A 543 -19.44 -24.16 17.06
CA ASP A 543 -18.22 -23.37 16.99
C ASP A 543 -16.97 -24.23 16.80
N LEU A 544 -16.94 -25.43 17.40
CA LEU A 544 -15.87 -26.40 17.24
C LEU A 544 -15.82 -26.96 15.80
N LEU A 545 -16.96 -27.37 15.24
CA LEU A 545 -17.06 -27.80 13.83
C LEU A 545 -16.59 -26.70 12.87
N ARG A 546 -17.00 -25.47 13.12
CA ARG A 546 -16.57 -24.31 12.32
C ARG A 546 -15.06 -24.07 12.41
N LEU A 547 -14.48 -24.28 13.59
CA LEU A 547 -13.05 -24.13 13.80
C LEU A 547 -12.27 -25.25 13.11
N ILE A 548 -12.69 -26.52 13.28
CA ILE A 548 -12.13 -27.69 12.58
C ILE A 548 -12.17 -27.47 11.06
N GLY A 549 -13.31 -27.08 10.51
CA GLY A 549 -13.46 -26.77 9.08
C GLY A 549 -12.55 -25.66 8.55
N ARG A 550 -11.98 -24.83 9.43
CA ARG A 550 -11.02 -23.78 9.07
C ARG A 550 -9.57 -24.23 9.15
N VAL A 551 -9.24 -25.14 10.07
CA VAL A 551 -7.84 -25.46 10.43
C VAL A 551 -7.41 -26.87 10.03
N ALA A 552 -8.34 -27.81 9.89
CA ALA A 552 -8.06 -29.20 9.60
C ALA A 552 -7.59 -29.41 8.15
N SER A 553 -6.68 -30.37 7.98
CA SER A 553 -6.32 -30.92 6.67
C SER A 553 -7.45 -31.74 6.07
N THR A 554 -7.36 -32.06 4.77
CA THR A 554 -8.40 -32.84 4.10
C THR A 554 -8.55 -34.24 4.70
N ASP A 555 -7.45 -34.91 5.05
CA ASP A 555 -7.47 -36.26 5.65
C ASP A 555 -8.12 -36.25 7.04
N GLU A 556 -7.91 -35.19 7.80
CA GLU A 556 -8.56 -34.99 9.09
C GLU A 556 -10.06 -34.71 8.95
N LEU A 557 -10.46 -33.95 7.93
CA LEU A 557 -11.87 -33.67 7.66
C LEU A 557 -12.65 -34.94 7.27
N VAL A 558 -12.01 -35.93 6.65
CA VAL A 558 -12.64 -37.22 6.31
C VAL A 558 -13.20 -37.90 7.56
N GLN A 559 -12.58 -37.71 8.73
CA GLN A 559 -13.07 -38.28 10.00
C GLN A 559 -14.45 -37.73 10.44
N LEU A 560 -14.91 -36.63 9.85
CA LEU A 560 -16.25 -36.08 10.13
C LEU A 560 -17.35 -36.74 9.29
N ILE A 561 -17.02 -37.55 8.28
CA ILE A 561 -18.00 -38.16 7.37
C ILE A 561 -18.93 -39.13 8.11
N ASP A 562 -18.38 -39.96 9.01
CA ASP A 562 -19.15 -40.95 9.77
C ASP A 562 -20.24 -40.35 10.67
N GLN A 563 -20.15 -39.04 10.94
CA GLN A 563 -21.11 -38.29 11.75
C GLN A 563 -22.17 -37.56 10.91
N LEU A 564 -22.17 -37.70 9.58
CA LEU A 564 -23.20 -37.10 8.74
C LEU A 564 -24.61 -37.58 9.15
N GLY A 565 -25.58 -36.66 9.07
CA GLY A 565 -26.95 -36.92 9.56
C GLY A 565 -27.15 -36.88 11.08
N GLN A 566 -26.08 -36.87 11.88
CA GLN A 566 -26.17 -36.84 13.35
C GLN A 566 -26.21 -35.41 13.91
N GLY A 567 -26.91 -35.23 15.02
CA GLY A 567 -26.96 -33.96 15.78
C GLY A 567 -28.05 -32.99 15.35
N THR A 568 -28.01 -31.78 15.89
CA THR A 568 -28.99 -30.73 15.56
C THR A 568 -28.83 -30.23 14.12
N LEU A 569 -29.85 -29.55 13.58
CA LEU A 569 -29.76 -28.95 12.24
C LEU A 569 -28.57 -27.98 12.12
N ALA A 570 -28.25 -27.23 13.19
CA ALA A 570 -27.13 -26.32 13.22
C ALA A 570 -25.78 -27.06 13.14
N GLU A 571 -25.62 -28.12 13.92
CA GLU A 571 -24.42 -28.98 13.91
C GLU A 571 -24.22 -29.63 12.53
N ARG A 572 -25.28 -30.21 11.97
CA ARG A 572 -25.24 -30.82 10.63
C ARG A 572 -24.81 -29.81 9.56
N ASN A 573 -25.41 -28.63 9.55
CA ASN A 573 -25.06 -27.57 8.59
C ASN A 573 -23.61 -27.12 8.72
N GLU A 574 -23.06 -27.03 9.93
CA GLU A 574 -21.66 -26.64 10.13
C GLU A 574 -20.70 -27.78 9.78
N ARG A 575 -21.06 -29.04 10.03
CA ARG A 575 -20.30 -30.21 9.55
C ARG A 575 -20.22 -30.24 8.02
N ILE A 576 -21.35 -30.00 7.33
CA ILE A 576 -21.38 -29.86 5.86
C ILE A 576 -20.44 -28.73 5.39
N ARG A 577 -20.46 -27.58 6.07
CA ARG A 577 -19.56 -26.44 5.74
C ARG A 577 -18.09 -26.76 5.99
N ALA A 578 -17.78 -27.54 7.03
CA ALA A 578 -16.43 -27.99 7.35
C ALA A 578 -15.92 -28.97 6.29
N LEU A 579 -16.70 -30.01 5.96
CA LEU A 579 -16.33 -31.00 4.92
C LEU A 579 -16.10 -30.33 3.56
N SER A 580 -16.96 -29.39 3.16
CA SER A 580 -16.77 -28.63 1.91
C SER A 580 -15.53 -27.71 1.90
N ALA A 581 -14.77 -27.60 3.00
CA ALA A 581 -13.46 -26.94 3.01
C ALA A 581 -12.33 -27.85 2.50
N GLY A 582 -12.55 -29.17 2.46
CA GLY A 582 -11.56 -30.20 2.08
C GLY A 582 -11.15 -30.23 0.60
N LYS A 583 -11.67 -29.33 -0.24
CA LYS A 583 -11.35 -29.20 -1.68
C LYS A 583 -11.60 -30.50 -2.47
N TYR A 584 -10.95 -30.64 -3.63
CA TYR A 584 -11.17 -31.75 -4.58
C TYR A 584 -11.03 -33.15 -3.98
N PRO A 585 -10.05 -33.47 -3.10
CA PRO A 585 -9.92 -34.82 -2.54
C PRO A 585 -11.09 -35.26 -1.65
N MET A 586 -11.97 -34.33 -1.24
CA MET A 586 -13.17 -34.64 -0.47
C MET A 586 -14.33 -35.16 -1.34
N ILE A 587 -14.27 -35.05 -2.67
CA ILE A 587 -15.36 -35.43 -3.57
C ILE A 587 -15.62 -36.95 -3.51
N GLU A 588 -14.60 -37.77 -3.71
CA GLU A 588 -14.75 -39.24 -3.73
C GLU A 588 -15.25 -39.80 -2.37
N PRO A 589 -14.67 -39.42 -1.20
CA PRO A 589 -15.20 -39.88 0.10
C PRO A 589 -16.67 -39.53 0.32
N LEU A 590 -17.10 -38.32 -0.08
CA LEU A 590 -18.49 -37.91 0.06
C LEU A 590 -19.43 -38.64 -0.92
N LEU A 591 -18.96 -38.95 -2.14
CA LEU A 591 -19.73 -39.74 -3.11
C LEU A 591 -19.93 -41.18 -2.63
N VAL A 592 -18.86 -41.81 -2.14
CA VAL A 592 -18.92 -43.17 -1.56
C VAL A 592 -19.93 -43.18 -0.42
N HIS A 593 -19.81 -42.26 0.54
CA HIS A 593 -20.73 -42.20 1.68
C HIS A 593 -22.19 -41.93 1.25
N ALA A 594 -22.40 -41.10 0.23
CA ALA A 594 -23.73 -40.85 -0.32
C ALA A 594 -24.34 -42.09 -0.99
N SER A 595 -23.53 -42.91 -1.68
CA SER A 595 -23.99 -44.15 -2.31
C SER A 595 -24.30 -45.25 -1.30
N GLU A 596 -23.51 -45.36 -0.23
CA GLU A 596 -23.74 -46.32 0.86
C GLU A 596 -24.96 -45.98 1.71
N ASN A 597 -25.40 -44.71 1.70
CA ASN A 597 -26.51 -44.21 2.53
C ASN A 597 -27.62 -43.55 1.70
N PRO A 598 -28.22 -44.23 0.71
CA PRO A 598 -29.19 -43.63 -0.18
C PRO A 598 -30.53 -43.35 0.54
N GLY A 599 -31.18 -42.24 0.21
CA GLY A 599 -32.52 -41.88 0.73
C GLY A 599 -32.59 -41.47 2.20
N VAL A 600 -31.53 -41.68 2.98
CA VAL A 600 -31.46 -41.30 4.41
C VAL A 600 -30.79 -39.93 4.62
N VAL A 601 -30.88 -39.43 5.86
CA VAL A 601 -30.41 -38.09 6.23
C VAL A 601 -28.90 -37.93 6.06
N ALA A 602 -28.12 -38.97 6.37
CA ALA A 602 -26.66 -38.96 6.23
C ALA A 602 -26.21 -38.80 4.78
N GLY A 603 -26.74 -39.61 3.86
CA GLY A 603 -26.44 -39.47 2.43
C GLY A 603 -26.96 -38.15 1.85
N TYR A 604 -28.10 -37.65 2.31
CA TYR A 604 -28.56 -36.30 1.94
C TYR A 604 -27.55 -35.22 2.37
N ASP A 605 -27.01 -35.28 3.58
CA ASP A 605 -26.00 -34.32 4.05
C ASP A 605 -24.69 -34.42 3.24
N ALA A 606 -24.27 -35.63 2.83
CA ALA A 606 -23.14 -35.82 1.93
C ALA A 606 -23.38 -35.14 0.57
N ILE A 607 -24.57 -35.31 -0.03
CA ILE A 607 -24.97 -34.63 -1.28
C ILE A 607 -24.98 -33.11 -1.08
N GLN A 608 -25.40 -32.60 0.07
CA GLN A 608 -25.33 -31.16 0.37
C GLN A 608 -23.89 -30.66 0.46
N ALA A 609 -22.99 -31.44 1.07
CA ALA A 609 -21.56 -31.12 1.13
C ALA A 609 -20.92 -31.09 -0.26
N LEU A 610 -21.24 -32.07 -1.12
CA LEU A 610 -20.81 -32.10 -2.52
C LEU A 610 -21.30 -30.89 -3.31
N ASN A 611 -22.57 -30.48 -3.16
CA ASN A 611 -23.10 -29.29 -3.81
C ASN A 611 -22.39 -28.01 -3.35
N LEU A 612 -22.17 -27.85 -2.04
CA LEU A 612 -21.47 -26.69 -1.49
C LEU A 612 -20.00 -26.65 -1.92
N LEU A 613 -19.36 -27.82 -1.98
CA LEU A 613 -17.99 -27.99 -2.47
C LEU A 613 -17.90 -27.62 -3.96
N GLY A 614 -18.82 -28.14 -4.79
CA GLY A 614 -18.94 -27.80 -6.20
C GLY A 614 -19.07 -26.30 -6.43
N HIS A 615 -19.95 -25.62 -5.68
CA HIS A 615 -20.08 -24.17 -5.75
C HIS A 615 -18.79 -23.41 -5.36
N ARG A 616 -18.00 -23.91 -4.41
CA ARG A 616 -16.72 -23.28 -4.01
C ARG A 616 -15.61 -23.51 -5.03
N LEU A 617 -15.60 -24.67 -5.66
CA LEU A 617 -14.59 -25.06 -6.65
C LEU A 617 -14.91 -24.55 -8.05
N HIS A 618 -16.15 -24.11 -8.31
CA HIS A 618 -16.59 -23.71 -9.65
C HIS A 618 -15.78 -22.54 -10.22
N TYR A 619 -14.81 -22.87 -11.08
CA TYR A 619 -14.14 -21.98 -12.03
C TYR A 619 -14.23 -22.62 -13.44
N ARG A 620 -13.70 -21.97 -14.47
CA ARG A 620 -13.99 -22.24 -15.90
C ARG A 620 -13.86 -23.71 -16.39
N ASP A 621 -13.26 -24.60 -15.61
CA ASP A 621 -13.12 -26.02 -15.94
C ASP A 621 -13.93 -26.90 -14.95
N GLN A 622 -14.89 -27.66 -15.47
CA GLN A 622 -15.67 -28.61 -14.68
C GLN A 622 -14.80 -29.85 -14.46
N GLY A 623 -14.10 -29.93 -13.33
CA GLY A 623 -13.35 -31.13 -12.99
C GLY A 623 -14.23 -32.39 -13.10
N GLU A 624 -13.64 -33.50 -13.56
CA GLU A 624 -14.36 -34.77 -13.71
C GLU A 624 -14.80 -35.32 -12.34
N LEU A 625 -16.01 -35.88 -12.29
CA LEU A 625 -16.55 -36.53 -11.10
C LEU A 625 -15.90 -37.93 -10.99
N PRO A 626 -15.19 -38.24 -9.88
CA PRO A 626 -14.63 -39.57 -9.68
C PRO A 626 -15.75 -40.59 -9.46
N ARG A 627 -15.55 -41.81 -9.96
CA ARG A 627 -16.52 -42.93 -9.83
C ARG A 627 -17.93 -42.55 -10.31
N PRO A 628 -18.11 -42.19 -11.60
CA PRO A 628 -19.40 -41.77 -12.13
C PRO A 628 -20.52 -42.81 -12.00
N GLU A 629 -20.19 -44.09 -11.85
CA GLU A 629 -21.11 -45.16 -11.52
C GLU A 629 -21.89 -44.90 -10.23
N LEU A 630 -21.25 -44.33 -9.20
CA LEU A 630 -21.90 -44.01 -7.92
C LEU A 630 -22.94 -42.89 -8.09
N TYR A 631 -22.68 -41.93 -8.97
CA TYR A 631 -23.65 -40.88 -9.28
C TYR A 631 -24.97 -41.47 -9.79
N LYS A 632 -24.89 -42.47 -10.68
CA LYS A 632 -26.06 -43.16 -11.23
C LYS A 632 -26.83 -43.91 -10.15
N GLU A 633 -26.14 -44.63 -9.26
CA GLU A 633 -26.73 -45.36 -8.13
C GLU A 633 -27.48 -44.40 -7.19
N ILE A 634 -26.82 -43.32 -6.77
CA ILE A 634 -27.40 -42.30 -5.89
C ILE A 634 -28.64 -41.65 -6.52
N LEU A 635 -28.57 -41.31 -7.82
CA LEU A 635 -29.70 -40.71 -8.54
C LEU A 635 -30.87 -41.68 -8.72
N ALA A 636 -30.60 -42.97 -8.93
CA ALA A 636 -31.61 -44.01 -9.06
C ALA A 636 -32.35 -44.25 -7.73
N ALA A 637 -31.63 -44.19 -6.61
CA ALA A 637 -32.18 -44.39 -5.28
C ALA A 637 -32.88 -43.15 -4.67
N ALA A 638 -32.87 -42.01 -5.37
CA ALA A 638 -33.46 -40.75 -4.89
C ALA A 638 -35.00 -40.72 -5.00
N ASP A 639 -35.66 -41.12 -3.91
CA ASP A 639 -37.12 -41.11 -3.74
C ASP A 639 -37.69 -39.68 -3.65
N LYS A 640 -37.07 -38.82 -2.83
CA LYS A 640 -37.51 -37.45 -2.56
C LYS A 640 -37.09 -36.51 -3.68
N ARG A 641 -38.06 -35.74 -4.20
CA ARG A 641 -37.86 -34.68 -5.19
C ARG A 641 -36.66 -33.78 -4.86
N ARG A 642 -36.56 -33.29 -3.62
CA ARG A 642 -35.47 -32.39 -3.18
C ARG A 642 -34.09 -33.04 -3.29
N THR A 643 -33.98 -34.34 -2.99
CA THR A 643 -32.73 -35.10 -3.10
C THR A 643 -32.36 -35.28 -4.58
N ARG A 644 -33.33 -35.71 -5.40
CA ARG A 644 -33.15 -35.87 -6.85
C ARG A 644 -32.64 -34.60 -7.53
N LEU A 645 -33.27 -33.46 -7.26
CA LEU A 645 -32.86 -32.17 -7.83
C LEU A 645 -31.42 -31.78 -7.44
N ARG A 646 -31.01 -32.05 -6.20
CA ARG A 646 -29.64 -31.76 -5.73
C ARG A 646 -28.59 -32.67 -6.34
N ILE A 647 -28.94 -33.91 -6.64
CA ILE A 647 -28.03 -34.84 -7.32
C ILE A 647 -27.86 -34.36 -8.77
N LEU A 648 -28.95 -34.07 -9.49
CA LEU A 648 -28.89 -33.50 -10.84
C LEU A 648 -28.08 -32.20 -10.91
N GLU A 649 -28.16 -31.35 -9.88
CA GLU A 649 -27.38 -30.12 -9.80
C GLU A 649 -25.86 -30.36 -9.73
N LEU A 650 -25.38 -31.52 -9.26
CA LEU A 650 -23.94 -31.82 -9.20
C LEU A 650 -23.28 -31.78 -10.59
N ALA A 651 -24.00 -32.22 -11.63
CA ALA A 651 -23.51 -32.19 -13.01
C ALA A 651 -23.31 -30.78 -13.58
N LYS A 652 -23.84 -29.74 -12.90
CA LYS A 652 -23.50 -28.34 -13.21
C LYS A 652 -22.08 -27.99 -12.76
N TYR A 653 -21.62 -28.60 -11.67
CA TYR A 653 -20.33 -28.28 -11.06
C TYR A 653 -19.21 -29.21 -11.54
N PHE A 654 -19.52 -30.47 -11.83
CA PHE A 654 -18.57 -31.51 -12.22
C PHE A 654 -18.98 -32.16 -13.54
N HIS A 655 -18.00 -32.51 -14.38
CA HIS A 655 -18.27 -33.33 -15.56
C HIS A 655 -18.62 -34.75 -15.10
N VAL A 656 -19.81 -35.22 -15.46
CA VAL A 656 -20.25 -36.60 -15.18
C VAL A 656 -20.13 -37.40 -16.48
N PRO A 657 -19.13 -38.28 -16.62
CA PRO A 657 -19.05 -39.18 -17.77
C PRO A 657 -20.35 -39.97 -17.95
N GLY A 658 -20.83 -40.05 -19.19
CA GLY A 658 -22.08 -40.74 -19.51
C GLY A 658 -23.35 -40.05 -18.99
N PHE A 659 -23.29 -38.74 -18.68
CA PHE A 659 -24.44 -38.03 -18.11
C PHE A 659 -25.70 -38.10 -18.97
N VAL A 660 -25.57 -38.03 -20.30
CA VAL A 660 -26.71 -38.06 -21.23
C VAL A 660 -27.45 -39.39 -21.13
N GLU A 661 -26.71 -40.49 -21.07
CA GLU A 661 -27.22 -41.86 -20.93
C GLU A 661 -27.85 -42.08 -19.55
N ILE A 662 -27.34 -41.42 -18.51
CA ILE A 662 -27.90 -41.50 -17.16
C ILE A 662 -29.26 -40.80 -17.06
N ILE A 663 -29.41 -39.63 -17.71
CA ILE A 663 -30.64 -38.84 -17.61
C ILE A 663 -31.72 -39.27 -18.62
N GLN A 664 -31.35 -39.86 -19.75
CA GLN A 664 -32.31 -40.32 -20.76
C GLN A 664 -32.82 -41.75 -20.52
N PRO A 665 -34.08 -42.04 -20.92
CA PRO A 665 -35.16 -41.10 -21.20
C PRO A 665 -35.81 -40.56 -19.91
N LYS A 666 -35.53 -41.20 -18.76
CA LYS A 666 -36.30 -41.11 -17.52
C LYS A 666 -36.42 -39.69 -16.95
N TYR A 667 -35.33 -38.94 -16.87
CA TYR A 667 -35.30 -37.63 -16.19
C TYR A 667 -35.59 -36.47 -17.15
N ILE A 668 -35.33 -36.66 -18.44
CA ILE A 668 -35.73 -35.72 -19.51
C ILE A 668 -37.24 -35.73 -19.73
N SER A 669 -37.89 -36.89 -19.57
CA SER A 669 -39.36 -37.04 -19.71
C SER A 669 -40.09 -37.14 -18.36
N ASP A 670 -39.46 -36.68 -17.26
CA ASP A 670 -40.06 -36.76 -15.92
C ASP A 670 -41.34 -35.90 -15.84
N PRO A 671 -42.43 -36.39 -15.23
CA PRO A 671 -43.65 -35.61 -15.05
C PRO A 671 -43.44 -34.31 -14.26
N ASP A 672 -42.45 -34.23 -13.37
CA ASP A 672 -42.11 -33.01 -12.62
C ASP A 672 -41.25 -32.06 -13.48
N PRO A 673 -41.76 -30.87 -13.84
CA PRO A 673 -41.03 -29.91 -14.66
C PRO A 673 -39.72 -29.44 -14.03
N MET A 674 -39.59 -29.46 -12.70
CA MET A 674 -38.31 -29.10 -12.06
C MET A 674 -37.25 -30.16 -12.25
N THR A 675 -37.64 -31.44 -12.34
CA THR A 675 -36.70 -32.52 -12.64
C THR A 675 -36.21 -32.44 -14.08
N ARG A 676 -37.13 -32.19 -15.04
CA ARG A 676 -36.75 -31.89 -16.43
C ARG A 676 -35.84 -30.69 -16.52
N ARG A 677 -36.21 -29.57 -15.86
CA ARG A 677 -35.42 -28.34 -15.81
C ARG A 677 -34.01 -28.58 -15.29
N ALA A 678 -33.86 -29.29 -14.16
CA ALA A 678 -32.55 -29.57 -13.57
C ALA A 678 -31.67 -30.42 -14.50
N SER A 679 -32.28 -31.42 -15.15
CA SER A 679 -31.60 -32.29 -16.13
C SER A 679 -31.14 -31.51 -17.36
N VAL A 680 -32.00 -30.68 -17.93
CA VAL A 680 -31.70 -29.80 -19.08
C VAL A 680 -30.63 -28.77 -18.71
N GLN A 681 -30.74 -28.14 -17.54
CA GLN A 681 -29.77 -27.13 -17.10
C GLN A 681 -28.36 -27.71 -16.93
N ALA A 682 -28.24 -28.97 -16.49
CA ALA A 682 -26.96 -29.65 -16.33
C ALA A 682 -26.24 -29.98 -17.65
N LEU A 683 -26.93 -29.90 -18.79
CA LEU A 683 -26.35 -30.16 -20.12
C LEU A 683 -25.57 -28.97 -20.71
N SER A 684 -25.57 -27.79 -20.06
CA SER A 684 -25.04 -26.55 -20.64
C SER A 684 -23.57 -26.60 -21.07
N ARG A 685 -22.76 -27.44 -20.42
CA ARG A 685 -21.32 -27.60 -20.71
C ARG A 685 -20.95 -29.01 -21.14
N ASN A 686 -21.94 -29.85 -21.44
CA ASN A 686 -21.69 -31.18 -21.97
C ASN A 686 -21.40 -31.07 -23.49
N PRO A 687 -20.22 -31.46 -23.99
CA PRO A 687 -19.86 -31.27 -25.39
C PRO A 687 -20.59 -32.21 -26.37
N ALA A 688 -21.31 -33.23 -25.89
CA ALA A 688 -21.95 -34.23 -26.74
C ALA A 688 -23.01 -33.60 -27.69
N PRO A 689 -23.05 -34.01 -28.97
CA PRO A 689 -24.13 -33.61 -29.90
C PRO A 689 -25.52 -33.99 -29.39
N GLU A 690 -25.66 -35.13 -28.72
CA GLU A 690 -26.92 -35.57 -28.13
C GLU A 690 -27.40 -34.62 -27.03
N ALA A 691 -26.47 -34.02 -26.28
CA ALA A 691 -26.81 -33.00 -25.29
C ALA A 691 -27.41 -31.75 -25.96
N ARG A 692 -26.88 -31.37 -27.12
CA ARG A 692 -27.41 -30.27 -27.93
C ARG A 692 -28.82 -30.58 -28.43
N ASP A 693 -29.05 -31.76 -28.98
CA ASP A 693 -30.37 -32.16 -29.50
C ASP A 693 -31.44 -32.12 -28.39
N ILE A 694 -31.10 -32.56 -27.18
CA ILE A 694 -31.98 -32.45 -26.00
C ILE A 694 -32.31 -30.99 -25.68
N LEU A 695 -31.30 -30.11 -25.68
CA LEU A 695 -31.49 -28.69 -25.38
C LEU A 695 -32.38 -28.01 -26.41
N VAL A 696 -32.20 -28.32 -27.70
CA VAL A 696 -33.05 -27.79 -28.79
C VAL A 696 -34.49 -28.29 -28.64
N ALA A 697 -34.69 -29.59 -28.36
CA ALA A 697 -36.02 -30.14 -28.10
C ALA A 697 -36.68 -29.47 -26.88
N ALA A 698 -35.91 -29.21 -25.82
CA ALA A 698 -36.39 -28.58 -24.58
C ALA A 698 -36.81 -27.10 -24.75
N LEU A 699 -36.42 -26.42 -25.85
CA LEU A 699 -36.98 -25.10 -26.20
C LEU A 699 -38.48 -25.15 -26.51
N LYS A 700 -39.03 -26.34 -26.78
CA LYS A 700 -40.45 -26.56 -27.08
C LYS A 700 -41.23 -27.22 -25.92
N ASP A 701 -40.61 -27.34 -24.74
CA ASP A 701 -41.26 -27.94 -23.55
C ASP A 701 -42.50 -27.12 -23.13
N GLU A 702 -43.53 -27.81 -22.63
CA GLU A 702 -44.76 -27.20 -22.09
C GLU A 702 -44.46 -26.21 -20.95
N SER A 703 -43.44 -26.51 -20.13
CA SER A 703 -43.09 -25.74 -18.95
C SER A 703 -42.14 -24.59 -19.31
N PRO A 704 -42.49 -23.34 -18.97
CA PRO A 704 -41.62 -22.20 -19.23
C PRO A 704 -40.29 -22.29 -18.49
N ASP A 705 -40.27 -22.89 -17.30
CA ASP A 705 -39.05 -23.07 -16.52
C ASP A 705 -38.03 -23.97 -17.22
N VAL A 706 -38.51 -25.01 -17.93
CA VAL A 706 -37.67 -25.90 -18.73
C VAL A 706 -37.15 -25.19 -19.96
N ARG A 707 -38.02 -24.48 -20.71
CA ARG A 707 -37.60 -23.69 -21.88
C ARG A 707 -36.57 -22.62 -21.53
N ILE A 708 -36.78 -21.91 -20.42
CA ILE A 708 -35.85 -20.88 -19.90
C ILE A 708 -34.50 -21.51 -19.53
N ALA A 709 -34.49 -22.71 -18.92
CA ALA A 709 -33.26 -23.44 -18.65
C ALA A 709 -32.57 -23.89 -19.93
N ALA A 710 -33.31 -24.37 -20.94
CA ALA A 710 -32.77 -24.78 -22.22
C ALA A 710 -32.07 -23.64 -22.95
N ILE A 711 -32.73 -22.48 -23.12
CA ILE A 711 -32.10 -21.31 -23.77
C ILE A 711 -30.90 -20.77 -22.97
N GLY A 712 -30.96 -20.87 -21.63
CA GLY A 712 -29.84 -20.53 -20.77
C GLY A 712 -28.65 -21.48 -20.95
N ALA A 713 -28.91 -22.78 -21.02
CA ALA A 713 -27.90 -23.80 -21.24
C ALA A 713 -27.26 -23.69 -22.62
N LEU A 714 -28.04 -23.48 -23.68
CA LEU A 714 -27.54 -23.21 -25.03
C LEU A 714 -26.61 -21.98 -25.05
N SER A 715 -26.95 -20.92 -24.31
CA SER A 715 -26.14 -19.70 -24.27
C SER A 715 -24.73 -19.87 -23.67
N GLU A 716 -24.50 -20.94 -22.91
CA GLU A 716 -23.19 -21.26 -22.32
C GLU A 716 -22.33 -22.17 -23.20
N ARG A 717 -22.89 -22.70 -24.30
CA ARG A 717 -22.17 -23.60 -25.20
C ARG A 717 -21.34 -22.83 -26.23
N SER A 718 -20.21 -23.42 -26.62
CA SER A 718 -19.33 -22.88 -27.66
C SER A 718 -19.85 -23.10 -29.08
N ASP A 719 -20.71 -24.10 -29.29
CA ASP A 719 -21.27 -24.49 -30.59
C ASP A 719 -22.68 -23.91 -30.86
N LEU A 720 -23.14 -22.97 -30.03
CA LEU A 720 -24.46 -22.30 -30.12
C LEU A 720 -24.81 -21.77 -31.51
N ALA A 721 -23.82 -21.40 -32.32
CA ALA A 721 -24.04 -20.91 -33.69
C ALA A 721 -24.80 -21.91 -34.58
N GLN A 722 -24.71 -23.22 -34.29
CA GLN A 722 -25.43 -24.27 -35.03
C GLN A 722 -26.94 -24.27 -34.73
N ASP A 723 -27.36 -23.72 -33.59
CA ASP A 723 -28.75 -23.71 -33.09
C ASP A 723 -29.47 -22.39 -33.28
N LEU A 724 -28.88 -21.46 -34.04
CA LEU A 724 -29.43 -20.11 -34.13
C LEU A 724 -30.85 -20.09 -34.69
N GLU A 725 -31.19 -20.99 -35.60
CA GLU A 725 -32.56 -21.14 -36.13
C GLU A 725 -33.55 -21.50 -35.01
N ALA A 726 -33.19 -22.43 -34.12
CA ALA A 726 -34.01 -22.80 -32.98
C ALA A 726 -34.16 -21.64 -31.98
N VAL A 727 -33.11 -20.82 -31.81
CA VAL A 727 -33.18 -19.60 -30.98
C VAL A 727 -34.11 -18.55 -31.62
N ILE A 728 -34.11 -18.42 -32.95
CA ILE A 728 -35.02 -17.53 -33.68
C ILE A 728 -36.47 -18.00 -33.51
N GLU A 729 -36.77 -19.28 -33.75
CA GLU A 729 -38.10 -19.88 -33.56
C GLU A 729 -38.58 -19.70 -32.10
N TYR A 730 -37.70 -19.96 -31.14
CA TYR A 730 -37.98 -19.75 -29.72
C TYR A 730 -38.33 -18.28 -29.42
N SER A 731 -37.61 -17.32 -30.01
CA SER A 731 -37.88 -15.89 -29.82
C SER A 731 -39.20 -15.41 -30.42
N GLN A 732 -39.81 -16.17 -31.32
CA GLN A 732 -41.11 -15.87 -31.93
C GLN A 732 -42.27 -16.39 -31.09
N THR A 733 -42.07 -17.52 -30.39
CA THR A 733 -43.14 -18.24 -29.70
C THR A 733 -43.15 -18.03 -28.18
N GLU A 734 -42.00 -17.71 -27.58
CA GLU A 734 -41.88 -17.52 -26.13
C GLU A 734 -42.61 -16.27 -25.64
N ARG A 735 -43.26 -16.40 -24.49
CA ARG A 735 -44.00 -15.32 -23.81
C ARG A 735 -43.33 -14.86 -22.53
N TRP A 736 -42.50 -15.71 -21.91
CA TRP A 736 -41.83 -15.37 -20.66
C TRP A 736 -40.62 -14.47 -20.88
N LYS A 737 -40.68 -13.28 -20.27
CA LYS A 737 -39.64 -12.25 -20.33
C LYS A 737 -38.23 -12.78 -20.04
N ALA A 738 -38.07 -13.68 -19.06
CA ALA A 738 -36.76 -14.23 -18.71
C ALA A 738 -36.14 -15.07 -19.85
N GLY A 739 -36.97 -15.82 -20.59
CA GLY A 739 -36.56 -16.60 -21.75
C GLY A 739 -36.23 -15.72 -22.94
N LEU A 740 -37.15 -14.81 -23.29
CA LEU A 740 -36.96 -13.82 -24.37
C LEU A 740 -35.71 -12.96 -24.18
N GLN A 741 -35.43 -12.52 -22.95
CA GLN A 741 -34.22 -11.76 -22.65
C GLN A 741 -32.94 -12.54 -23.00
N ARG A 742 -32.89 -13.84 -22.67
CA ARG A 742 -31.74 -14.69 -23.01
C ARG A 742 -31.63 -14.89 -24.52
N ALA A 743 -32.74 -15.20 -25.18
CA ALA A 743 -32.78 -15.35 -26.63
C ALA A 743 -32.29 -14.10 -27.36
N PHE A 744 -32.80 -12.91 -27.01
CA PHE A 744 -32.38 -11.67 -27.66
C PHE A 744 -30.93 -11.29 -27.34
N ILE A 745 -30.39 -11.64 -26.17
CA ILE A 745 -28.96 -11.44 -25.90
C ILE A 745 -28.10 -12.32 -26.82
N ILE A 746 -28.51 -13.56 -27.08
CA ILE A 746 -27.84 -14.45 -28.03
C ILE A 746 -27.92 -13.85 -29.44
N LEU A 747 -29.12 -13.54 -29.91
CA LEU A 747 -29.35 -13.02 -31.26
C LEU A 747 -28.63 -11.69 -31.49
N ALA A 748 -28.62 -10.79 -30.50
CA ALA A 748 -27.98 -9.48 -30.62
C ALA A 748 -26.44 -9.55 -30.69
N LYS A 749 -25.83 -10.62 -30.19
CA LYS A 749 -24.39 -10.88 -30.30
C LYS A 749 -24.01 -11.64 -31.56
N SER A 750 -25.00 -12.16 -32.29
CA SER A 750 -24.78 -12.89 -33.53
C SER A 750 -24.62 -11.95 -34.71
N SER A 751 -23.73 -12.27 -35.63
CA SER A 751 -23.60 -11.58 -36.92
C SER A 751 -24.42 -12.24 -38.03
N ASP A 752 -25.23 -13.25 -37.71
CA ASP A 752 -26.06 -13.95 -38.69
C ASP A 752 -27.17 -13.02 -39.25
N PRO A 753 -27.30 -12.90 -40.58
CA PRO A 753 -28.33 -12.07 -41.21
C PRO A 753 -29.75 -12.40 -40.75
N ARG A 754 -30.05 -13.67 -40.41
CA ARG A 754 -31.37 -14.09 -39.92
C ARG A 754 -31.68 -13.51 -38.55
N ALA A 755 -30.68 -13.34 -37.68
CA ALA A 755 -30.85 -12.68 -36.39
C ALA A 755 -31.19 -11.19 -36.57
N ILE A 756 -30.51 -10.52 -37.51
CA ILE A 756 -30.82 -9.12 -37.88
C ILE A 756 -32.25 -9.04 -38.42
N GLN A 757 -32.61 -9.91 -39.37
CA GLN A 757 -33.96 -9.97 -39.92
C GLN A 757 -35.01 -10.18 -38.84
N ARG A 758 -34.76 -11.04 -37.84
CA ARG A 758 -35.67 -11.25 -36.71
C ARG A 758 -35.95 -9.95 -35.94
N PHE A 759 -34.94 -9.12 -35.69
CA PHE A 759 -35.12 -7.81 -35.07
C PHE A 759 -35.91 -6.85 -35.97
N GLN A 760 -35.59 -6.81 -37.26
CA GLN A 760 -36.26 -5.95 -38.24
C GLN A 760 -37.76 -6.28 -38.35
N THR A 761 -38.11 -7.57 -38.47
CA THR A 761 -39.48 -8.05 -38.50
C THR A 761 -40.21 -7.71 -37.20
N LEU A 762 -39.59 -7.95 -36.03
CA LEU A 762 -40.20 -7.63 -34.74
C LEU A 762 -40.54 -6.13 -34.62
N PHE A 763 -39.64 -5.26 -35.06
CA PHE A 763 -39.87 -3.82 -35.01
C PHE A 763 -40.85 -3.32 -36.07
N ALA A 764 -41.04 -4.06 -37.16
CA ALA A 764 -42.01 -3.71 -38.21
C ALA A 764 -43.42 -4.18 -37.87
N GLU A 765 -43.58 -5.40 -37.37
CA GLU A 765 -44.88 -6.04 -37.15
C GLU A 765 -45.46 -5.75 -35.76
N GLU A 766 -44.62 -5.73 -34.71
CA GLU A 766 -45.06 -5.59 -33.33
C GLU A 766 -44.28 -4.50 -32.54
N PRO A 767 -44.17 -3.26 -33.07
CA PRO A 767 -43.37 -2.19 -32.45
C PRO A 767 -43.86 -1.79 -31.05
N ASN A 768 -45.13 -2.04 -30.72
CA ASN A 768 -45.73 -1.68 -29.44
C ASN A 768 -45.60 -2.76 -28.36
N SER A 769 -45.01 -3.93 -28.69
CA SER A 769 -44.85 -5.03 -27.75
C SER A 769 -43.75 -4.77 -26.72
N ASP A 770 -43.92 -5.32 -25.50
CA ASP A 770 -42.82 -5.39 -24.51
C ASP A 770 -41.61 -6.17 -25.07
N THR A 771 -41.87 -7.13 -25.95
CA THR A 771 -40.87 -7.93 -26.67
C THR A 771 -39.96 -7.05 -27.53
N ALA A 772 -40.51 -6.11 -28.31
CA ALA A 772 -39.73 -5.16 -29.10
C ALA A 772 -38.81 -4.32 -28.20
N LEU A 773 -39.32 -3.81 -27.07
CA LEU A 773 -38.48 -3.05 -26.14
C LEU A 773 -37.36 -3.88 -25.51
N LEU A 774 -37.61 -5.17 -25.21
CA LEU A 774 -36.58 -6.09 -24.72
C LEU A 774 -35.50 -6.35 -25.77
N ALA A 775 -35.91 -6.55 -27.02
CA ALA A 775 -35.03 -6.76 -28.15
C ALA A 775 -34.12 -5.53 -28.41
N ALA A 776 -34.69 -4.32 -28.42
CA ALA A 776 -33.92 -3.08 -28.57
C ALA A 776 -32.88 -2.90 -27.44
N ARG A 777 -33.24 -3.21 -26.20
CA ARG A 777 -32.31 -3.17 -25.06
C ARG A 777 -31.22 -4.25 -25.15
N ALA A 778 -31.51 -5.40 -25.73
CA ALA A 778 -30.53 -6.46 -25.96
C ALA A 778 -29.51 -6.03 -27.03
N LEU A 779 -29.97 -5.53 -28.17
CA LEU A 779 -29.14 -4.92 -29.22
C LEU A 779 -28.20 -3.87 -28.64
N ARG A 780 -28.75 -2.93 -27.85
CA ARG A 780 -27.93 -1.86 -27.24
C ARG A 780 -26.85 -2.39 -26.30
N ARG A 781 -27.15 -3.43 -25.51
CA ARG A 781 -26.18 -4.01 -24.57
C ARG A 781 -25.11 -4.85 -25.26
N ALA A 782 -25.44 -5.45 -26.40
CA ALA A 782 -24.51 -6.22 -27.20
C ALA A 782 -23.70 -5.38 -28.19
N GLU A 783 -23.95 -4.06 -28.25
CA GLU A 783 -23.41 -3.17 -29.29
C GLU A 783 -23.77 -3.65 -30.70
N GLY A 784 -24.95 -4.27 -30.84
CA GLY A 784 -25.45 -4.80 -32.10
C GLY A 784 -25.87 -3.69 -33.07
N HIS A 785 -25.76 -3.99 -34.37
CA HIS A 785 -26.11 -3.06 -35.43
C HIS A 785 -27.61 -3.11 -35.75
N LEU A 786 -28.21 -1.93 -35.95
CA LEU A 786 -29.54 -1.74 -36.49
C LEU A 786 -29.47 -0.66 -37.58
N ASP A 787 -30.09 -0.92 -38.72
CA ASP A 787 -30.18 0.03 -39.82
C ASP A 787 -30.81 1.35 -39.33
N ALA A 788 -30.12 2.46 -39.60
CA ALA A 788 -30.56 3.80 -39.25
C ALA A 788 -31.98 4.09 -39.76
N GLN A 789 -32.31 3.70 -41.00
CA GLN A 789 -33.63 3.95 -41.60
C GLN A 789 -34.77 3.31 -40.80
N ILE A 790 -34.52 2.15 -40.21
CA ILE A 790 -35.51 1.45 -39.37
C ILE A 790 -35.72 2.22 -38.06
N ALA A 791 -34.63 2.61 -37.41
CA ALA A 791 -34.70 3.40 -36.18
C ALA A 791 -35.40 4.75 -36.43
N GLU A 792 -35.09 5.42 -37.53
CA GLU A 792 -35.70 6.67 -37.96
C GLU A 792 -37.21 6.55 -38.18
N ARG A 793 -37.64 5.53 -38.92
CA ARG A 793 -39.07 5.26 -39.15
C ARG A 793 -39.82 5.07 -37.84
N ILE A 794 -39.25 4.30 -36.92
CA ILE A 794 -39.84 4.05 -35.59
C ILE A 794 -39.93 5.34 -34.77
N ILE A 795 -38.87 6.15 -34.75
CA ILE A 795 -38.84 7.42 -34.00
C ILE A 795 -39.92 8.39 -34.50
N ARG A 796 -40.13 8.45 -35.82
CA ARG A 796 -41.10 9.35 -36.46
C ARG A 796 -42.55 8.91 -36.32
N ASP A 797 -42.81 7.64 -36.07
CA ASP A 797 -44.18 7.10 -35.97
C ASP A 797 -44.79 7.37 -34.58
N PRO A 798 -45.76 8.30 -34.44
CA PRO A 798 -46.35 8.62 -33.16
C PRO A 798 -47.17 7.46 -32.57
N SER A 799 -47.60 6.49 -33.39
CA SER A 799 -48.35 5.32 -32.95
C SER A 799 -47.48 4.31 -32.20
N VAL A 800 -46.15 4.42 -32.31
CA VAL A 800 -45.21 3.57 -31.58
C VAL A 800 -44.99 4.07 -30.16
N ASN A 801 -44.89 3.16 -29.20
CA ASN A 801 -44.75 3.46 -27.79
C ASN A 801 -43.49 4.31 -27.54
N VAL A 802 -43.63 5.27 -26.64
CA VAL A 802 -42.56 6.25 -26.35
C VAL A 802 -41.28 5.56 -25.86
N ALA A 803 -41.40 4.46 -25.13
CA ALA A 803 -40.25 3.74 -24.58
C ALA A 803 -39.33 3.17 -25.68
N LEU A 804 -39.90 2.55 -26.73
CA LEU A 804 -39.15 2.01 -27.85
C LEU A 804 -38.57 3.13 -28.69
N ARG A 805 -39.35 4.18 -28.99
CA ARG A 805 -38.88 5.37 -29.73
C ARG A 805 -37.69 6.02 -29.06
N LEU A 806 -37.74 6.18 -27.73
CA LEU A 806 -36.60 6.69 -26.98
C LEU A 806 -35.39 5.75 -27.10
N GLU A 807 -35.58 4.43 -27.06
CA GLU A 807 -34.48 3.46 -27.16
C GLU A 807 -33.82 3.44 -28.55
N MET A 808 -34.57 3.75 -29.61
CA MET A 808 -34.02 3.88 -30.96
C MET A 808 -32.96 4.99 -31.06
N PHE A 809 -33.09 6.10 -30.32
CA PHE A 809 -32.02 7.10 -30.24
C PHE A 809 -30.70 6.54 -29.66
N ASN A 810 -30.80 5.63 -28.70
CA ASN A 810 -29.60 5.00 -28.15
C ASN A 810 -28.94 4.04 -29.15
N LEU A 811 -29.76 3.33 -29.95
CA LEU A 811 -29.27 2.42 -30.99
C LEU A 811 -28.66 3.18 -32.17
N LEU A 812 -29.27 4.29 -32.58
CA LEU A 812 -28.65 5.23 -33.53
C LEU A 812 -27.29 5.71 -33.02
N GLY A 813 -27.10 5.82 -31.70
CA GLY A 813 -25.78 6.16 -31.16
C GLY A 813 -24.71 5.08 -31.24
N LEU A 814 -25.06 3.85 -31.58
CA LEU A 814 -24.12 2.76 -31.89
C LEU A 814 -23.88 2.62 -33.40
N ASP A 815 -24.85 3.03 -34.21
CA ASP A 815 -24.67 3.19 -35.63
C ASP A 815 -23.64 4.30 -35.93
N ILE A 816 -22.88 4.15 -37.02
CA ILE A 816 -21.90 5.14 -37.51
C ILE A 816 -22.19 5.55 -38.96
N SER A 817 -23.37 5.22 -39.48
CA SER A 817 -23.76 5.61 -40.82
C SER A 817 -23.96 7.12 -40.93
N GLN A 818 -23.65 7.65 -42.12
CA GLN A 818 -23.89 9.06 -42.46
C GLN A 818 -25.39 9.39 -42.36
N SER A 819 -26.28 8.49 -42.80
CA SER A 819 -27.73 8.69 -42.69
C SER A 819 -28.20 8.85 -41.24
N GLY A 820 -27.70 8.01 -40.32
CA GLY A 820 -28.02 8.14 -38.91
C GLY A 820 -27.47 9.44 -38.30
N GLU A 821 -26.32 9.91 -38.79
CA GLU A 821 -25.75 11.19 -38.39
C GLU A 821 -26.60 12.37 -38.85
N ASP A 822 -26.96 12.39 -40.14
CA ASP A 822 -27.76 13.42 -40.77
C ASP A 822 -29.13 13.53 -40.10
N PHE A 823 -29.74 12.39 -39.73
CA PHE A 823 -30.99 12.36 -38.98
C PHE A 823 -30.86 12.96 -37.58
N LEU A 824 -29.82 12.58 -36.83
CA LEU A 824 -29.56 13.13 -35.49
C LEU A 824 -29.30 14.64 -35.54
N LEU A 825 -28.54 15.10 -36.54
CA LEU A 825 -28.32 16.52 -36.81
C LEU A 825 -29.61 17.24 -37.19
N GLY A 826 -30.45 16.63 -38.03
CA GLY A 826 -31.76 17.16 -38.38
C GLY A 826 -32.65 17.39 -37.16
N ILE A 827 -32.69 16.42 -36.23
CA ILE A 827 -33.41 16.54 -34.96
C ILE A 827 -32.77 17.59 -34.06
N PHE A 828 -31.44 17.64 -34.01
CA PHE A 828 -30.73 18.63 -33.20
C PHE A 828 -30.96 20.07 -33.68
N ARG A 829 -31.05 20.31 -35.00
CA ARG A 829 -31.22 21.64 -35.61
C ARG A 829 -32.68 22.14 -35.65
N ALA A 830 -33.65 21.25 -35.88
CA ALA A 830 -35.03 21.66 -36.14
C ALA A 830 -35.78 22.02 -34.86
N GLN A 831 -36.59 23.09 -34.89
CA GLN A 831 -37.65 23.29 -33.90
C GLN A 831 -38.88 22.49 -34.34
N GLY A 832 -39.36 21.55 -33.52
CA GLY A 832 -40.58 20.78 -33.81
C GLY A 832 -40.44 19.26 -33.75
N TRP A 833 -39.23 18.71 -33.60
CA TRP A 833 -39.09 17.27 -33.29
C TRP A 833 -39.66 16.96 -31.89
N GLU A 834 -39.73 17.95 -31.00
CA GLU A 834 -40.40 17.82 -29.71
C GLU A 834 -41.88 17.44 -29.88
N GLN A 835 -42.51 17.83 -30.98
CA GLN A 835 -43.90 17.47 -31.30
C GLN A 835 -44.06 15.97 -31.56
N LEU A 836 -42.98 15.23 -31.80
CA LEU A 836 -43.02 13.76 -31.86
C LEU A 836 -43.36 13.15 -30.49
N PHE A 837 -43.14 13.87 -29.39
CA PHE A 837 -43.39 13.39 -28.03
C PHE A 837 -44.42 14.28 -27.32
N GLU A 838 -45.55 13.70 -26.90
CA GLU A 838 -46.58 14.45 -26.18
C GLU A 838 -46.14 14.85 -24.76
N ASP A 839 -45.41 13.98 -24.05
CA ASP A 839 -44.96 14.19 -22.68
C ASP A 839 -43.66 15.04 -22.63
N PRO A 840 -43.64 16.18 -21.91
CA PRO A 840 -42.43 17.00 -21.70
C PRO A 840 -41.24 16.22 -21.14
N LYS A 841 -41.49 15.20 -20.32
CA LYS A 841 -40.42 14.35 -19.79
C LYS A 841 -39.79 13.48 -20.89
N ALA A 842 -40.60 12.96 -21.80
CA ALA A 842 -40.11 12.21 -22.96
C ALA A 842 -39.32 13.10 -23.92
N GLN A 843 -39.79 14.33 -24.17
CA GLN A 843 -39.05 15.35 -24.93
C GLN A 843 -37.67 15.60 -24.30
N HIS A 844 -37.60 15.80 -22.98
CA HIS A 844 -36.33 15.99 -22.28
C HIS A 844 -35.38 14.79 -22.42
N ILE A 845 -35.88 13.56 -22.25
CA ILE A 845 -35.07 12.33 -22.39
C ILE A 845 -34.56 12.18 -23.83
N ALA A 846 -35.41 12.44 -24.83
CA ALA A 846 -35.02 12.39 -26.24
C ALA A 846 -33.93 13.42 -26.54
N ARG A 847 -34.09 14.67 -26.09
CA ARG A 847 -33.07 15.73 -26.24
C ARG A 847 -31.75 15.30 -25.65
N GLN A 848 -31.77 14.80 -24.42
CA GLN A 848 -30.57 14.31 -23.75
C GLN A 848 -29.91 13.18 -24.55
N ARG A 849 -30.67 12.21 -25.07
CA ARG A 849 -30.12 11.09 -25.86
C ARG A 849 -29.48 11.55 -27.17
N VAL A 850 -30.10 12.49 -27.89
CA VAL A 850 -29.55 13.06 -29.13
C VAL A 850 -28.24 13.78 -28.85
N PHE A 851 -28.20 14.66 -27.84
CA PHE A 851 -27.00 15.43 -27.48
C PHE A 851 -25.85 14.50 -27.06
N MET A 852 -26.13 13.55 -26.17
CA MET A 852 -25.13 12.59 -25.70
C MET A 852 -24.66 11.64 -26.81
N THR A 853 -25.47 11.43 -27.84
CA THR A 853 -25.12 10.60 -28.99
C THR A 853 -24.21 11.35 -29.96
N LEU A 854 -24.59 12.58 -30.35
CA LEU A 854 -23.75 13.45 -31.18
C LEU A 854 -22.41 13.76 -30.49
N GLY A 855 -22.42 13.97 -29.17
CA GLY A 855 -21.21 14.13 -28.37
C GLY A 855 -20.31 12.88 -28.39
N ARG A 856 -20.88 11.68 -28.24
CA ARG A 856 -20.11 10.42 -28.34
C ARG A 856 -19.50 10.22 -29.73
N ARG A 857 -20.23 10.60 -30.79
CA ARG A 857 -19.73 10.60 -32.19
C ARG A 857 -18.72 11.72 -32.47
N ARG A 858 -18.58 12.70 -31.57
CA ARG A 858 -17.72 13.88 -31.70
C ARG A 858 -18.01 14.69 -32.96
N ASN A 859 -19.28 14.83 -33.31
CA ASN A 859 -19.68 15.60 -34.49
C ASN A 859 -19.31 17.09 -34.32
N LEU A 860 -18.52 17.63 -35.25
CA LEU A 860 -17.96 18.98 -35.13
C LEU A 860 -19.01 20.09 -35.20
N GLU A 861 -20.07 19.88 -35.98
CA GLU A 861 -21.13 20.86 -36.13
C GLU A 861 -21.99 20.94 -34.86
N ALA A 862 -22.39 19.79 -34.34
CA ALA A 862 -23.11 19.68 -33.08
C ALA A 862 -22.32 20.27 -31.91
N ARG A 863 -20.98 20.13 -31.91
CA ARG A 863 -20.10 20.76 -30.92
C ARG A 863 -20.26 22.27 -30.88
N ALA A 864 -20.20 22.93 -32.03
CA ALA A 864 -20.27 24.39 -32.11
C ALA A 864 -21.61 24.89 -31.55
N ALA A 865 -22.71 24.26 -31.96
CA ALA A 865 -24.05 24.59 -31.48
C ALA A 865 -24.26 24.23 -29.99
N MET A 866 -23.73 23.12 -29.49
CA MET A 866 -23.78 22.78 -28.06
C MET A 866 -23.01 23.78 -27.21
N LEU A 867 -21.90 24.32 -27.72
CA LEU A 867 -21.12 25.34 -27.04
C LEU A 867 -21.89 26.66 -26.95
N GLU A 868 -22.57 27.05 -28.03
CA GLU A 868 -23.49 28.19 -28.02
C GLU A 868 -24.61 27.98 -27.00
N LEU A 869 -25.28 26.82 -27.03
CA LEU A 869 -26.35 26.48 -26.09
C LEU A 869 -25.86 26.45 -24.63
N ALA A 870 -24.65 25.97 -24.37
CA ALA A 870 -24.05 26.02 -23.04
C ALA A 870 -23.79 27.47 -22.57
N ALA A 871 -23.45 28.37 -23.49
CA ALA A 871 -23.19 29.78 -23.19
C ALA A 871 -24.49 30.59 -23.01
N SER A 872 -25.43 30.49 -23.95
CA SER A 872 -26.53 31.44 -24.13
C SER A 872 -27.94 30.92 -23.78
N SER A 873 -28.13 29.61 -23.59
CA SER A 873 -29.46 29.04 -23.30
C SER A 873 -30.02 29.58 -21.98
N THR A 874 -31.29 29.96 -21.96
CA THR A 874 -32.01 30.37 -20.74
C THR A 874 -32.50 29.18 -19.90
N SER A 875 -32.52 27.96 -20.46
CA SER A 875 -32.87 26.72 -19.72
C SER A 875 -31.62 26.10 -19.08
N PRO A 876 -31.58 25.94 -17.73
CA PRO A 876 -30.50 25.25 -17.02
C PRO A 876 -30.32 23.80 -17.45
N GLU A 877 -31.41 23.12 -17.81
CA GLU A 877 -31.40 21.74 -18.27
C GLU A 877 -30.66 21.58 -19.60
N ILE A 878 -30.92 22.49 -20.55
CA ILE A 878 -30.25 22.50 -21.85
C ILE A 878 -28.77 22.85 -21.68
N GLN A 879 -28.43 23.80 -20.82
CA GLN A 879 -27.03 24.11 -20.49
C GLN A 879 -26.31 22.88 -19.93
N GLN A 880 -26.91 22.18 -18.96
CA GLN A 880 -26.32 21.00 -18.34
C GLN A 880 -26.15 19.83 -19.33
N ILE A 881 -27.15 19.56 -20.17
CA ILE A 881 -27.07 18.50 -21.18
C ILE A 881 -25.97 18.82 -22.21
N SER A 882 -25.87 20.08 -22.65
CA SER A 882 -24.86 20.53 -23.60
C SER A 882 -23.44 20.36 -23.04
N LEU A 883 -23.21 20.81 -21.81
CA LEU A 883 -21.91 20.63 -21.13
C LEU A 883 -21.54 19.15 -20.97
N ARG A 884 -22.48 18.28 -20.57
CA ARG A 884 -22.24 16.83 -20.48
C ARG A 884 -21.94 16.18 -21.81
N ALA A 885 -22.56 16.63 -22.90
CA ALA A 885 -22.27 16.14 -24.24
C ALA A 885 -20.90 16.62 -24.75
N LEU A 886 -20.52 17.87 -24.44
CA LEU A 886 -19.20 18.43 -24.72
C LEU A 886 -18.07 17.67 -24.01
N ALA A 887 -18.35 17.02 -22.88
CA ALA A 887 -17.37 16.20 -22.16
C ALA A 887 -16.85 14.95 -22.92
N PHE A 888 -17.44 14.61 -24.07
CA PHE A 888 -16.97 13.51 -24.94
C PHE A 888 -15.93 13.93 -25.97
N TYR A 889 -15.77 15.24 -26.19
CA TYR A 889 -14.78 15.80 -27.09
C TYR A 889 -13.41 15.86 -26.41
N LYS A 890 -12.35 15.97 -27.21
CA LYS A 890 -10.95 15.89 -26.75
C LYS A 890 -10.11 17.06 -27.25
N ASP A 891 -10.75 18.19 -27.53
CA ASP A 891 -10.13 19.34 -28.17
C ASP A 891 -9.58 20.34 -27.14
N LEU A 892 -8.38 20.87 -27.41
CA LEU A 892 -7.76 21.98 -26.66
C LEU A 892 -8.55 23.28 -26.83
N GLU A 893 -8.99 23.58 -28.05
CA GLU A 893 -9.72 24.81 -28.35
C GLU A 893 -11.07 24.85 -27.60
N LEU A 894 -11.67 23.68 -27.38
CA LEU A 894 -12.87 23.55 -26.55
C LEU A 894 -12.59 23.87 -25.08
N LEU A 895 -11.44 23.43 -24.54
CA LEU A 895 -11.05 23.73 -23.16
C LEU A 895 -10.87 25.23 -22.94
N GLU A 896 -10.11 25.88 -23.82
CA GLU A 896 -9.89 27.33 -23.76
C GLU A 896 -11.20 28.11 -23.85
N THR A 897 -12.14 27.67 -24.68
CA THR A 897 -13.43 28.33 -24.81
C THR A 897 -14.31 28.11 -23.57
N LEU A 898 -14.30 26.90 -22.99
CA LEU A 898 -15.03 26.62 -21.75
C LEU A 898 -14.48 27.41 -20.56
N GLU A 899 -13.16 27.61 -20.47
CA GLU A 899 -12.53 28.45 -19.44
C GLU A 899 -13.00 29.91 -19.53
N LYS A 900 -13.03 30.48 -20.74
CA LYS A 900 -13.57 31.84 -20.96
C LYS A 900 -15.04 31.96 -20.56
N ILE A 901 -15.84 30.93 -20.87
CA ILE A 901 -17.25 30.88 -20.44
C ILE A 901 -17.34 30.76 -18.91
N ARG A 902 -16.46 30.00 -18.25
CA ARG A 902 -16.44 29.85 -16.79
C ARG A 902 -16.22 31.19 -16.09
N GLU A 903 -15.25 31.98 -16.55
CA GLU A 903 -14.89 33.28 -15.94
C GLU A 903 -16.06 34.26 -15.93
N THR A 904 -16.95 34.16 -16.92
CA THR A 904 -18.11 35.04 -17.10
C THR A 904 -19.42 34.44 -16.60
N SER A 905 -19.39 33.23 -16.04
CA SER A 905 -20.59 32.47 -15.62
C SER A 905 -20.85 32.58 -14.11
N GLU A 906 -22.13 32.43 -13.72
CA GLU A 906 -22.54 32.35 -12.31
C GLU A 906 -21.97 31.11 -11.59
N PRO A 907 -21.80 31.13 -10.25
CA PRO A 907 -21.13 30.05 -9.51
C PRO A 907 -21.71 28.64 -9.71
N LYS A 908 -23.03 28.51 -9.90
CA LYS A 908 -23.66 27.20 -10.18
C LYS A 908 -23.25 26.64 -11.55
N LYS A 909 -23.08 27.52 -12.53
CA LYS A 909 -22.68 27.17 -13.91
C LYS A 909 -21.16 26.92 -13.98
N GLN A 910 -20.37 27.65 -13.19
CA GLN A 910 -18.93 27.41 -13.02
C GLN A 910 -18.64 25.97 -12.61
N ASN A 911 -19.32 25.46 -11.57
CA ASN A 911 -19.15 24.09 -11.12
C ASN A 911 -19.40 23.03 -12.22
N LEU A 912 -20.46 23.22 -13.03
CA LEU A 912 -20.77 22.31 -14.14
C LEU A 912 -19.73 22.37 -15.28
N ILE A 913 -19.19 23.57 -15.53
CA ILE A 913 -18.11 23.77 -16.51
C ILE A 913 -16.82 23.13 -15.99
N ASP A 914 -16.48 23.29 -14.71
CA ASP A 914 -15.29 22.68 -14.10
C ASP A 914 -15.35 21.14 -14.13
N GLU A 915 -16.53 20.56 -13.86
CA GLU A 915 -16.75 19.11 -14.02
C GLU A 915 -16.51 18.67 -15.48
N THR A 916 -16.98 19.45 -16.45
CA THR A 916 -16.85 19.17 -17.88
C THR A 916 -15.39 19.27 -18.33
N ILE A 917 -14.68 20.33 -17.95
CA ILE A 917 -13.24 20.53 -18.19
C ILE A 917 -12.46 19.34 -17.63
N THR A 918 -12.70 18.98 -16.36
CA THR A 918 -12.06 17.84 -15.70
C THR A 918 -12.26 16.53 -16.47
N MET A 919 -13.47 16.31 -17.01
CA MET A 919 -13.75 15.10 -17.81
C MET A 919 -13.00 15.09 -19.14
N ILE A 920 -12.91 16.22 -19.85
CA ILE A 920 -12.17 16.34 -21.11
C ILE A 920 -10.68 16.11 -20.86
N GLU A 921 -10.11 16.74 -19.82
CA GLU A 921 -8.70 16.56 -19.43
C GLU A 921 -8.37 15.11 -19.10
N ARG A 922 -9.19 14.45 -18.27
CA ARG A 922 -9.00 13.03 -17.93
C ARG A 922 -8.99 12.13 -19.16
N ARG A 923 -9.89 12.38 -20.12
CA ARG A 923 -9.93 11.60 -21.37
C ARG A 923 -8.68 11.81 -22.23
N ARG A 924 -8.16 13.04 -22.30
CA ARG A 924 -6.90 13.34 -23.00
C ARG A 924 -5.70 12.70 -22.31
N THR A 925 -5.69 12.63 -20.97
CA THR A 925 -4.63 11.96 -20.20
C THR A 925 -4.65 10.45 -20.41
N LEU A 926 -5.83 9.83 -20.39
CA LEU A 926 -5.96 8.39 -20.64
C LEU A 926 -5.49 7.98 -22.04
N GLU A 927 -5.71 8.83 -23.05
CA GLU A 927 -5.23 8.57 -24.42
C GLU A 927 -3.72 8.74 -24.53
N ARG A 928 -3.13 9.79 -23.94
CA ARG A 928 -1.67 9.91 -23.85
C ARG A 928 -1.01 8.72 -23.16
N ILE A 929 -1.66 8.15 -22.15
CA ILE A 929 -1.21 6.93 -21.48
C ILE A 929 -1.35 5.72 -22.41
N LYS A 930 -2.45 5.62 -23.17
CA LYS A 930 -2.67 4.51 -24.11
C LYS A 930 -1.68 4.56 -25.28
N ASP A 931 -1.50 5.72 -25.90
CA ASP A 931 -0.54 5.92 -27.00
C ASP A 931 0.89 5.63 -26.51
N GLY A 932 1.23 6.04 -25.28
CA GLY A 932 2.52 5.68 -24.66
C GLY A 932 2.66 4.22 -24.22
N ILE A 933 1.58 3.43 -24.16
CA ILE A 933 1.63 1.98 -23.94
C ILE A 933 1.75 1.24 -25.27
N ASP A 934 1.04 1.71 -26.31
CA ASP A 934 1.10 1.15 -27.65
C ASP A 934 2.49 1.44 -28.29
N ASP A 935 3.12 2.59 -28.02
CA ASP A 935 4.52 2.91 -28.42
C ASP A 935 5.61 2.09 -27.68
N VAL A 936 5.26 1.39 -26.60
CA VAL A 936 6.19 0.48 -25.87
C VAL A 936 5.99 -0.98 -26.33
N GLY A 937 4.99 -1.22 -27.17
CA GLY A 937 4.63 -2.52 -27.71
C GLY A 937 5.22 -2.85 -29.09
N ASP A 938 5.88 -1.90 -29.76
CA ASP A 938 6.60 -2.07 -31.03
C ASP A 938 8.13 -2.17 -30.86
#